data_AF-A0A3M1SYJ5-F1
#
_entry.id   AF-A0A3M1SYJ5-F1
#
_cell.length_a   1.000
_cell.length_b   1.000
_cell.length_c   1.000
_cell.angle_alpha   90.00
_cell.angle_beta   90.00
_cell.angle_gamma   90.00
#
_symmetry.space_group_name_H-M   'P 1'
#
loop_
_entity.id
_entity.type
_entity.pdbx_description
1 polymer ?
#
loop_
_entity_poly.entity_id
_entity_poly.type
_entity_poly.pdbx_seq_one_letter_code
_entity_poly.pdbx_strand_id
1 'polypeptide(L)'
;MRLRRTFLPVAFALVASASALAQAQTTTRFQDGAWPSAAYRNTRDTIIKEGAQALNFGDLDRLRVTTADIGPAGPTWTLLRWDLSAHVPPGAIVRSARITLTVLPTDTGPTNDFYELRRPWTEGDSTPGSGATWLTSDGSTPWQTAGAEGALDRGTTVLGSIGGGLGPQTANLNAAGVALVQRWVDDPQSNYGLVLRGSSPDGVDYASREAADPSERPLLEVTWELPPLPFGPTQVVLQNGVGGYAGTTDAWIDARDPNRNRGNGSTLRTDATPARRTLLRFDLGSLAPGTRLTGATLRLFVNNTGNDAEVYALRRAFVEGQATWNQAAAANPWQVPGADGAADRDTTLLGTLSGGATGYRDVVLNAAGLAEMQGWIDAPATNFGFVLLPSGGNDLRFRSSERNPVSERPQLILDVQPAQLKLIGGGSDWDDPAAWSPPGLPGPGDVVEVRGPGTVTKSAAATSSVDRLRVVGAGELRLDAGRVEVAGLTTVEDGALSCAGGTLRAAGPLLALPGTRVELAGAGAIEADGVLVWIGGTLRSNGGTLAAVDLARRMDVRVKGALDLDGLTFRGGDAEGLEVADQAQVLRLRKVRFEAVAPGAGSRHLSIAAPRLDLNAPGLWFDALAAGQFNLSLTDTEPSSAEDVIVNLEDRGAGANGPGVGAAFEQQLGGAEVNWVHAAPDTTRGVGLGFPQVAWDLNTFAEYATYAAFRDVDGLNTADRIHVFDAAGDGVDAGYWFEVPAADGDIVGFPWWDQLPSGEHVVWAVTNLGRVFRWTNPGSGVGALPPDPGFPQIITDGGQPVVFTSSPISDSQSYLFVAGTTAGSPRFYALDFLSGRLDPAAGLGWVVSAGLSYPVTTQPSLEFLLGFARLFVGGGTLGGPGVTLFQESFDSGPGSFVYRDDAFRGTNAPDAASGNYTATGGRSGGGLRVLTGPNAQGMSGAWETDFTVSGAPPLVQVSLSYRLILDERHEFDEFADLLVAVDGVLYGTPPNDYVVRLVGDGNGGPDHDTGWQTFTFFAPLGDGTHRLSLGHFHNKSTEFPEIARSFFDDVVVSTTTGDGVIYRIDTQTRLIDVTDTSPTQMLVGSPFPAFGTGLFLGDAAGTVYGFDQDTMTPLPGGWPVNPGGGPLQGSVWVDFTAGQVFWGNEAGQVHGYSVAGTPLPGFPLVSPFGDGSPVRDALASDGAGVLWVGTQGGRLGAFDVSTGNPVGPVYRLGRDAPLAGLAQDFRGHFQVVTPKGKLIVVDAPADPTP
;
A
#
# COMPACT_ATOMS: atom_id res chain seq x y z
N MET A 1 17.98 40.15 56.06
CA MET A 1 19.39 40.49 56.35
C MET A 1 20.25 39.30 55.88
N ARG A 2 21.30 39.53 55.06
CA ARG A 2 22.19 38.55 54.35
C ARG A 2 23.07 37.73 55.34
N LEU A 3 23.61 36.53 55.05
CA LEU A 3 24.67 36.11 54.07
C LEU A 3 24.70 34.56 53.92
N ARG A 4 24.82 33.93 52.72
CA ARG A 4 26.05 33.39 52.01
C ARG A 4 26.93 32.44 52.85
N ARG A 5 27.47 31.27 52.46
CA ARG A 5 27.74 30.43 51.23
C ARG A 5 28.02 28.98 51.76
N THR A 6 27.92 27.86 51.04
CA THR A 6 28.91 27.34 50.07
C THR A 6 28.35 26.11 49.32
N PHE A 7 28.67 26.01 48.02
CA PHE A 7 28.40 24.92 47.06
C PHE A 7 29.37 23.73 47.23
N LEU A 8 28.92 22.50 46.98
CA LEU A 8 29.60 21.44 46.19
C LEU A 8 28.55 20.37 45.77
N PRO A 9 28.69 19.70 44.59
CA PRO A 9 27.56 19.26 43.78
C PRO A 9 27.16 17.78 43.93
N VAL A 10 25.87 17.54 43.78
CA VAL A 10 25.25 16.23 43.56
C VAL A 10 25.51 15.83 42.09
N ALA A 11 26.56 15.04 41.85
CA ALA A 11 26.92 14.58 40.49
C ALA A 11 27.07 13.05 40.37
N PHE A 12 26.66 12.26 41.37
CA PHE A 12 26.91 10.81 41.39
C PHE A 12 25.67 9.91 41.28
N ALA A 13 24.49 10.45 40.98
CA ALA A 13 23.26 9.65 40.90
C ALA A 13 22.69 9.47 39.47
N LEU A 14 23.21 10.14 38.43
CA LEU A 14 22.68 10.03 37.07
C LEU A 14 23.40 9.01 36.17
N VAL A 15 24.55 8.47 36.58
CA VAL A 15 25.34 7.54 35.75
C VAL A 15 24.83 6.09 35.89
N ALA A 16 24.17 5.75 37.00
CA ALA A 16 23.67 4.39 37.25
C ALA A 16 22.31 4.08 36.58
N SER A 17 21.64 5.07 36.00
CA SER A 17 20.33 4.90 35.31
C SER A 17 20.45 4.73 33.80
N ALA A 18 21.62 4.98 33.21
CA ALA A 18 21.87 4.81 31.77
C ALA A 18 22.33 3.39 31.40
N SER A 19 22.74 2.58 32.39
CA SER A 19 23.26 1.22 32.19
C SER A 19 22.23 0.11 32.45
N ALA A 20 20.96 0.46 32.75
CA ALA A 20 19.92 -0.48 33.17
C ALA A 20 18.56 -0.25 32.50
N LEU A 21 18.53 0.25 31.26
CA LEU A 21 17.46 -0.12 30.32
C LEU A 21 17.87 -1.48 29.75
N ALA A 22 17.34 -2.55 30.34
CA ALA A 22 17.58 -3.92 29.89
C ALA A 22 17.20 -4.06 28.42
N GLN A 23 18.15 -4.47 27.58
CA GLN A 23 17.85 -4.87 26.20
C GLN A 23 17.11 -6.21 26.27
N ALA A 24 15.79 -6.18 26.11
CA ALA A 24 14.99 -7.39 26.07
C ALA A 24 15.40 -8.22 24.84
N GLN A 25 15.69 -9.51 25.05
CA GLN A 25 15.83 -10.45 23.95
C GLN A 25 14.44 -10.73 23.35
N THR A 26 14.35 -10.68 22.04
CA THR A 26 13.14 -10.98 21.27
C THR A 26 13.33 -12.32 20.57
N THR A 27 12.34 -13.21 20.66
CA THR A 27 12.31 -14.45 19.88
C THR A 27 11.28 -14.31 18.77
N THR A 28 11.73 -14.35 17.52
CA THR A 28 10.87 -14.38 16.33
C THR A 28 10.76 -15.81 15.83
N ARG A 29 9.55 -16.22 15.43
CA ARG A 29 9.25 -17.54 14.86
C ARG A 29 8.88 -17.40 13.39
N PHE A 30 9.31 -18.36 12.57
CA PHE A 30 9.09 -18.41 11.13
C PHE A 30 8.54 -19.79 10.76
N GLN A 31 7.25 -19.85 10.44
CA GLN A 31 6.54 -21.07 10.09
C GLN A 31 5.42 -20.71 9.13
N ASP A 32 5.47 -21.27 7.93
CA ASP A 32 4.54 -20.97 6.85
C ASP A 32 3.08 -21.21 7.29
N GLY A 33 2.19 -20.22 7.14
CA GLY A 33 0.79 -20.34 7.58
C GLY A 33 0.55 -20.16 9.08
N ALA A 34 1.57 -19.89 9.91
CA ALA A 34 1.41 -19.82 11.36
C ALA A 34 2.18 -18.66 12.03
N TRP A 35 3.48 -18.52 11.75
CA TRP A 35 4.35 -17.56 12.43
C TRP A 35 5.25 -16.82 11.45
N PRO A 36 5.56 -15.54 11.70
CA PRO A 36 5.16 -14.74 12.87
C PRO A 36 3.70 -14.25 12.84
N SER A 37 3.02 -14.45 11.71
CA SER A 37 1.56 -14.34 11.55
C SER A 37 1.06 -15.50 10.69
N ALA A 38 -0.26 -15.72 10.68
CA ALA A 38 -0.89 -16.72 9.81
C ALA A 38 -0.66 -16.46 8.30
N ALA A 39 -0.24 -15.25 7.92
CA ALA A 39 0.00 -14.85 6.53
C ALA A 39 1.44 -15.07 6.04
N TYR A 40 2.37 -15.48 6.90
CA TYR A 40 3.75 -15.74 6.47
C TYR A 40 3.80 -16.89 5.44
N ARG A 41 4.39 -16.66 4.25
CA ARG A 41 4.52 -17.62 3.12
C ARG A 41 5.96 -17.76 2.58
N ASN A 42 6.96 -17.43 3.41
CA ASN A 42 8.36 -17.30 2.98
C ASN A 42 9.28 -18.44 3.46
N THR A 43 8.70 -19.60 3.79
CA THR A 43 9.48 -20.84 3.86
C THR A 43 9.69 -21.36 2.43
N ARG A 44 10.88 -21.87 2.12
CA ARG A 44 11.20 -22.63 0.91
C ARG A 44 11.80 -23.97 1.34
N ASP A 45 11.36 -25.06 0.75
CA ASP A 45 11.74 -26.43 1.04
C ASP A 45 11.49 -27.32 -0.17
N THR A 46 12.36 -28.30 -0.38
CA THR A 46 12.18 -29.31 -1.44
C THR A 46 13.12 -30.47 -1.18
N ILE A 47 13.00 -31.55 -1.95
CA ILE A 47 13.98 -32.63 -1.98
C ILE A 47 14.73 -32.66 -3.30
N ILE A 48 16.00 -33.07 -3.25
CA ILE A 48 16.79 -33.43 -4.44
C ILE A 48 17.17 -34.91 -4.35
N LYS A 49 16.95 -35.66 -5.44
CA LYS A 49 17.01 -37.13 -5.45
C LYS A 49 17.84 -37.69 -6.59
N GLU A 50 18.86 -38.49 -6.27
CA GLU A 50 19.74 -39.12 -7.27
C GLU A 50 18.97 -40.11 -8.16
N GLY A 51 17.98 -40.81 -7.62
CA GLY A 51 17.14 -41.73 -8.38
C GLY A 51 16.27 -41.08 -9.45
N ALA A 52 16.09 -39.76 -9.38
CA ALA A 52 15.17 -38.98 -10.20
C ALA A 52 15.80 -37.62 -10.55
N GLN A 53 16.98 -37.68 -11.20
CA GLN A 53 17.92 -36.56 -11.22
C GLN A 53 17.42 -35.27 -11.87
N ALA A 54 16.45 -35.37 -12.79
CA ALA A 54 15.90 -34.24 -13.54
C ALA A 54 14.54 -33.76 -13.03
N LEU A 55 13.97 -34.41 -12.01
CA LEU A 55 12.68 -34.03 -11.45
C LEU A 55 12.87 -32.98 -10.34
N ASN A 56 11.93 -32.06 -10.31
CA ASN A 56 11.70 -31.16 -9.20
C ASN A 56 10.63 -31.74 -8.27
N PHE A 57 10.66 -31.38 -6.99
CA PHE A 57 9.78 -31.91 -5.95
C PHE A 57 9.30 -30.81 -4.99
N GLY A 58 9.16 -29.58 -5.46
CA GLY A 58 8.79 -28.42 -4.64
C GLY A 58 7.39 -28.51 -4.03
N ASP A 59 6.45 -29.17 -4.71
CA ASP A 59 5.03 -29.24 -4.31
C ASP A 59 4.68 -30.46 -3.41
N LEU A 60 5.68 -31.23 -2.96
CA LEU A 60 5.42 -32.42 -2.16
C LEU A 60 5.05 -32.06 -0.72
N ASP A 61 4.04 -32.73 -0.16
CA ASP A 61 3.62 -32.64 1.24
C ASP A 61 4.61 -33.18 2.28
N ARG A 62 5.76 -33.70 1.82
CA ARG A 62 6.78 -34.35 2.64
C ARG A 62 8.18 -34.12 2.11
N LEU A 63 9.11 -34.01 3.04
CA LEU A 63 10.55 -33.96 2.80
C LEU A 63 11.18 -35.29 3.23
N ARG A 64 12.29 -35.69 2.63
CA ARG A 64 12.92 -37.00 2.89
C ARG A 64 14.44 -36.91 2.90
N VAL A 65 15.05 -37.61 3.85
CA VAL A 65 16.51 -37.72 3.98
C VAL A 65 16.91 -39.19 4.07
N THR A 66 17.69 -39.70 3.12
CA THR A 66 18.24 -41.08 3.12
C THR A 66 19.48 -41.20 2.24
N THR A 67 20.37 -42.15 2.53
CA THR A 67 21.47 -42.55 1.63
C THR A 67 21.08 -43.64 0.63
N ALA A 68 19.93 -44.31 0.80
CA ALA A 68 19.45 -45.35 -0.10
C ALA A 68 17.92 -45.42 -0.11
N ASP A 69 17.31 -44.91 -1.17
CA ASP A 69 15.85 -44.96 -1.35
C ASP A 69 15.37 -46.32 -1.94
N ILE A 70 14.13 -46.72 -1.65
CA ILE A 70 13.53 -47.95 -2.22
C ILE A 70 12.94 -47.63 -3.61
N GLY A 71 13.69 -47.93 -4.67
CA GLY A 71 13.41 -47.50 -6.07
C GLY A 71 14.52 -46.57 -6.56
N PRO A 72 14.63 -46.27 -7.89
CA PRO A 72 15.91 -46.04 -8.60
C PRO A 72 17.00 -45.51 -7.64
N ALA A 73 17.85 -46.42 -7.19
CA ALA A 73 18.51 -46.31 -5.89
C ALA A 73 19.54 -45.17 -5.88
N GLY A 74 19.47 -44.33 -4.84
CA GLY A 74 20.41 -43.27 -4.57
C GLY A 74 19.95 -42.40 -3.39
N PRO A 75 20.78 -41.46 -2.92
CA PRO A 75 20.45 -40.56 -1.83
C PRO A 75 19.38 -39.53 -2.20
N THR A 76 18.68 -39.07 -1.16
CA THR A 76 17.70 -37.98 -1.19
C THR A 76 18.04 -36.98 -0.09
N TRP A 77 18.22 -35.71 -0.43
CA TRP A 77 18.51 -34.62 0.52
C TRP A 77 17.40 -33.59 0.53
N THR A 78 17.20 -32.96 1.69
CA THR A 78 16.21 -31.89 1.86
C THR A 78 16.90 -30.52 1.81
N LEU A 79 16.35 -29.58 1.05
CA LEU A 79 16.73 -28.16 1.07
C LEU A 79 15.70 -27.38 1.90
N LEU A 80 16.13 -26.40 2.68
CA LEU A 80 15.27 -25.58 3.55
C LEU A 80 15.77 -24.13 3.57
N ARG A 81 14.89 -23.14 3.53
CA ARG A 81 15.18 -21.71 3.66
C ARG A 81 13.99 -21.00 4.28
N TRP A 82 14.24 -20.01 5.12
CA TRP A 82 13.24 -19.08 5.64
C TRP A 82 13.68 -17.66 5.33
N ASP A 83 12.75 -16.76 5.01
CA ASP A 83 13.06 -15.33 4.94
C ASP A 83 12.89 -14.67 6.32
N LEU A 84 14.02 -14.20 6.87
CA LEU A 84 14.06 -13.52 8.18
C LEU A 84 13.86 -12.01 8.08
N SER A 85 14.14 -11.44 6.92
CA SER A 85 14.43 -10.02 6.75
C SER A 85 13.23 -9.11 7.02
N ALA A 86 12.02 -9.66 6.91
CA ALA A 86 10.81 -9.00 7.32
C ALA A 86 10.69 -8.87 8.87
N HIS A 87 11.25 -9.78 9.67
CA HIS A 87 10.89 -9.89 11.10
C HIS A 87 12.07 -9.93 12.09
N VAL A 88 13.31 -9.95 11.61
CA VAL A 88 14.51 -9.66 12.41
C VAL A 88 15.21 -8.45 11.78
N PRO A 89 15.35 -7.33 12.51
CA PRO A 89 15.95 -6.14 11.95
C PRO A 89 17.44 -6.35 11.65
N PRO A 90 17.95 -5.81 10.52
CA PRO A 90 19.38 -5.89 10.23
C PRO A 90 20.22 -5.25 11.35
N GLY A 91 21.39 -5.81 11.62
CA GLY A 91 22.26 -5.40 12.73
C GLY A 91 21.81 -5.87 14.12
N ALA A 92 20.69 -6.59 14.24
CA ALA A 92 20.35 -7.32 15.46
C ALA A 92 21.39 -8.40 15.76
N ILE A 93 21.73 -8.56 17.04
CA ILE A 93 22.64 -9.60 17.50
C ILE A 93 21.83 -10.87 17.74
N VAL A 94 22.05 -11.89 16.91
CA VAL A 94 21.47 -13.22 17.06
C VAL A 94 22.11 -13.91 18.27
N ARG A 95 21.28 -14.27 19.24
CA ARG A 95 21.67 -14.95 20.48
C ARG A 95 21.52 -16.46 20.38
N SER A 96 20.49 -16.93 19.70
CA SER A 96 20.30 -18.36 19.42
C SER A 96 19.37 -18.57 18.24
N ALA A 97 19.53 -19.68 17.53
CA ALA A 97 18.61 -20.14 16.50
C ALA A 97 18.34 -21.64 16.65
N ARG A 98 17.09 -22.07 16.44
CA ARG A 98 16.70 -23.49 16.47
C ARG A 98 15.68 -23.80 15.39
N ILE A 99 15.76 -25.00 14.84
CA ILE A 99 14.89 -25.50 13.77
C ILE A 99 14.07 -26.66 14.33
N THR A 100 12.76 -26.63 14.11
CA THR A 100 11.85 -27.73 14.44
C THR A 100 11.25 -28.28 13.15
N LEU A 101 11.37 -29.60 12.95
CA LEU A 101 10.74 -30.35 11.86
C LEU A 101 9.87 -31.47 12.46
N THR A 102 8.71 -31.72 11.88
CA THR A 102 7.79 -32.77 12.33
C THR A 102 8.09 -34.07 11.59
N VAL A 103 8.51 -35.11 12.31
CA VAL A 103 8.75 -36.44 11.74
C VAL A 103 7.43 -37.20 11.60
N LEU A 104 7.17 -37.70 10.39
CA LEU A 104 5.89 -38.33 10.06
C LEU A 104 5.77 -39.76 10.62
N PRO A 105 4.54 -40.26 10.91
CA PRO A 105 4.29 -41.50 11.65
C PRO A 105 4.84 -42.80 11.06
N THR A 106 5.27 -42.80 9.80
CA THR A 106 5.70 -44.00 9.07
C THR A 106 7.18 -44.30 9.17
N ASP A 107 8.03 -43.34 9.56
CA ASP A 107 9.47 -43.45 9.36
C ASP A 107 10.26 -42.83 10.53
N THR A 108 10.59 -43.64 11.54
CA THR A 108 11.62 -43.29 12.52
C THR A 108 13.00 -43.64 11.99
N GLY A 109 13.97 -42.77 12.19
CA GLY A 109 15.31 -42.99 11.66
C GLY A 109 16.42 -42.31 12.45
N PRO A 110 17.64 -42.29 11.91
CA PRO A 110 18.82 -41.79 12.58
C PRO A 110 18.86 -40.27 12.61
N THR A 111 19.90 -39.74 13.26
CA THR A 111 20.17 -38.31 13.30
C THR A 111 20.65 -37.80 11.93
N ASN A 112 20.13 -36.66 11.51
CA ASN A 112 20.51 -35.95 10.29
C ASN A 112 21.15 -34.60 10.61
N ASP A 113 22.08 -34.14 9.77
CA ASP A 113 22.89 -32.93 10.01
C ASP A 113 22.56 -31.82 9.01
N PHE A 114 22.48 -30.59 9.51
CA PHE A 114 22.33 -29.38 8.70
C PHE A 114 23.68 -28.84 8.24
N TYR A 115 23.75 -28.45 6.97
CA TYR A 115 24.89 -27.76 6.36
C TYR A 115 24.42 -26.51 5.63
N GLU A 116 25.31 -25.51 5.56
CA GLU A 116 25.09 -24.27 4.81
C GLU A 116 24.96 -24.56 3.31
N LEU A 117 23.94 -24.01 2.64
CA LEU A 117 23.95 -23.86 1.18
C LEU A 117 24.70 -22.57 0.79
N ARG A 118 25.52 -22.64 -0.25
CA ARG A 118 26.38 -21.55 -0.72
C ARG A 118 26.00 -21.02 -2.10
N ARG A 119 24.94 -21.57 -2.66
CA ARG A 119 24.43 -21.21 -3.97
C ARG A 119 22.92 -20.98 -3.89
N PRO A 120 22.39 -19.94 -4.54
CA PRO A 120 20.95 -19.73 -4.63
C PRO A 120 20.27 -20.91 -5.34
N TRP A 121 19.04 -21.20 -4.92
CA TRP A 121 18.22 -22.25 -5.51
C TRP A 121 16.75 -21.80 -5.56
N THR A 122 16.03 -22.34 -6.53
CA THR A 122 14.59 -22.15 -6.71
C THR A 122 13.90 -23.43 -6.30
N GLU A 123 12.83 -23.32 -5.53
CA GLU A 123 12.09 -24.49 -5.06
C GLU A 123 11.41 -25.29 -6.16
N GLY A 124 10.73 -24.62 -7.10
CA GLY A 124 9.94 -25.25 -8.16
C GLY A 124 8.55 -25.73 -7.71
N ASP A 125 7.83 -26.35 -8.63
CA ASP A 125 6.43 -26.78 -8.51
C ASP A 125 6.19 -28.17 -9.13
N SER A 126 7.24 -29.00 -9.14
CA SER A 126 7.29 -30.32 -9.80
C SER A 126 7.09 -30.34 -11.31
N THR A 127 6.94 -29.19 -11.97
CA THR A 127 7.01 -29.12 -13.43
C THR A 127 8.47 -29.22 -13.93
N PRO A 128 8.73 -29.82 -15.11
CA PRO A 128 10.09 -29.94 -15.62
C PRO A 128 10.77 -28.58 -15.82
N GLY A 129 11.89 -28.36 -15.12
CA GLY A 129 12.70 -27.14 -15.24
C GLY A 129 12.26 -25.97 -14.36
N SER A 130 11.29 -26.14 -13.46
CA SER A 130 10.80 -25.05 -12.61
C SER A 130 11.63 -24.77 -11.35
N GLY A 131 12.52 -25.68 -10.95
CA GLY A 131 13.29 -25.51 -9.73
C GLY A 131 14.41 -26.52 -9.52
N ALA A 132 14.88 -26.61 -8.29
CA ALA A 132 16.01 -27.42 -7.88
C ALA A 132 15.76 -28.90 -8.18
N THR A 133 16.79 -29.55 -8.72
CA THR A 133 16.84 -30.98 -9.01
C THR A 133 18.15 -31.54 -8.48
N TRP A 134 18.40 -32.85 -8.66
CA TRP A 134 19.73 -33.41 -8.36
C TRP A 134 20.84 -32.78 -9.21
N LEU A 135 20.54 -32.34 -10.43
CA LEU A 135 21.52 -31.81 -11.38
C LEU A 135 21.64 -30.29 -11.36
N THR A 136 20.55 -29.58 -11.08
CA THR A 136 20.46 -28.12 -11.22
C THR A 136 19.92 -27.45 -9.95
N SER A 137 20.37 -26.24 -9.65
CA SER A 137 19.91 -25.49 -8.47
C SER A 137 18.61 -24.71 -8.69
N ASP A 138 18.27 -24.36 -9.93
CA ASP A 138 17.12 -23.52 -10.27
C ASP A 138 16.32 -24.03 -11.48
N GLY A 139 16.59 -25.26 -11.92
CA GLY A 139 16.02 -25.86 -13.13
C GLY A 139 16.87 -25.70 -14.39
N SER A 140 17.89 -24.82 -14.36
CA SER A 140 18.74 -24.51 -15.52
C SER A 140 20.25 -24.50 -15.21
N THR A 141 20.64 -23.97 -14.05
CA THR A 141 22.02 -23.81 -13.59
C THR A 141 22.50 -25.10 -12.93
N PRO A 142 23.53 -25.79 -13.46
CA PRO A 142 24.03 -27.02 -12.85
C PRO A 142 24.68 -26.75 -11.49
N TRP A 143 24.45 -27.62 -10.50
CA TRP A 143 25.30 -27.66 -9.29
C TRP A 143 26.77 -27.86 -9.69
N GLN A 144 27.73 -27.35 -8.90
CA GLN A 144 29.14 -27.65 -9.15
C GLN A 144 29.38 -29.16 -9.13
N THR A 145 28.78 -29.84 -8.16
CA THR A 145 28.68 -31.30 -8.12
C THR A 145 27.23 -31.69 -7.84
N ALA A 146 26.69 -32.59 -8.65
CA ALA A 146 25.31 -33.08 -8.51
C ALA A 146 25.00 -33.52 -7.06
N GLY A 147 23.79 -33.25 -6.60
CA GLY A 147 23.39 -33.41 -5.20
C GLY A 147 23.83 -32.25 -4.29
N ALA A 148 24.18 -31.09 -4.87
CA ALA A 148 24.73 -29.94 -4.16
C ALA A 148 25.99 -30.27 -3.34
N GLU A 149 26.90 -31.08 -3.89
CA GLU A 149 28.07 -31.63 -3.18
C GLU A 149 29.36 -30.81 -3.36
N GLY A 150 29.35 -29.82 -4.27
CA GLY A 150 30.52 -29.00 -4.55
C GLY A 150 30.85 -28.05 -3.40
N ALA A 151 32.11 -27.62 -3.32
CA ALA A 151 32.56 -26.62 -2.36
C ALA A 151 31.91 -25.23 -2.56
N LEU A 152 31.38 -24.97 -3.75
CA LEU A 152 30.56 -23.80 -4.10
C LEU A 152 29.05 -24.03 -3.88
N ASP A 153 28.63 -25.27 -3.66
CA ASP A 153 27.21 -25.61 -3.50
C ASP A 153 26.82 -25.64 -2.02
N ARG A 154 27.69 -26.21 -1.17
CA ARG A 154 27.45 -26.28 0.28
C ARG A 154 28.73 -26.21 1.11
N GLY A 155 28.57 -25.89 2.40
CA GLY A 155 29.61 -26.02 3.43
C GLY A 155 29.79 -27.47 3.92
N THR A 156 30.92 -27.73 4.58
CA THR A 156 31.23 -29.04 5.20
C THR A 156 31.13 -29.01 6.73
N THR A 157 30.91 -27.84 7.33
CA THR A 157 30.72 -27.68 8.76
C THR A 157 29.29 -28.03 9.15
N VAL A 158 29.11 -28.97 10.07
CA VAL A 158 27.80 -29.28 10.67
C VAL A 158 27.34 -28.08 11.48
N LEU A 159 26.11 -27.60 11.22
CA LEU A 159 25.51 -26.43 11.88
C LEU A 159 24.58 -26.81 13.02
N GLY A 160 24.05 -28.03 13.00
CA GLY A 160 23.14 -28.60 13.99
C GLY A 160 22.71 -29.99 13.53
N SER A 161 22.18 -30.79 14.45
CA SER A 161 21.77 -32.16 14.19
C SER A 161 20.35 -32.38 14.72
N ILE A 162 19.51 -33.06 13.95
CA ILE A 162 18.10 -33.33 14.27
C ILE A 162 17.84 -34.83 14.40
N GLY A 163 17.06 -35.23 15.40
CA GLY A 163 16.65 -36.63 15.57
C GLY A 163 15.58 -37.07 14.57
N GLY A 164 15.38 -38.38 14.44
CA GLY A 164 14.32 -39.01 13.64
C GLY A 164 13.25 -39.69 14.50
N GLY A 165 12.96 -39.19 15.70
CA GLY A 165 11.85 -39.67 16.54
C GLY A 165 10.51 -39.07 16.08
N LEU A 166 9.40 -39.81 16.20
CA LEU A 166 8.08 -39.38 15.75
C LEU A 166 7.66 -38.03 16.35
N GLY A 167 6.96 -37.21 15.57
CA GLY A 167 6.47 -35.88 15.97
C GLY A 167 7.52 -34.78 15.87
N PRO A 168 7.29 -33.60 16.49
CA PRO A 168 8.18 -32.45 16.37
C PRO A 168 9.54 -32.72 17.00
N GLN A 169 10.60 -32.62 16.19
CA GLN A 169 11.99 -32.73 16.61
C GLN A 169 12.67 -31.37 16.46
N THR A 170 13.40 -30.93 17.50
CA THR A 170 14.08 -29.64 17.51
C THR A 170 15.60 -29.81 17.49
N ALA A 171 16.26 -29.17 16.53
CA ALA A 171 17.71 -29.02 16.48
C ALA A 171 18.12 -27.61 16.91
N ASN A 172 18.98 -27.52 17.93
CA ASN A 172 19.65 -26.27 18.25
C ASN A 172 20.82 -26.06 17.29
N LEU A 173 20.90 -24.89 16.67
CA LEU A 173 22.07 -24.54 15.88
C LEU A 173 23.26 -24.26 16.81
N ASN A 174 24.43 -24.77 16.44
CA ASN A 174 25.69 -24.54 17.15
C ASN A 174 26.26 -23.16 16.82
N ALA A 175 27.44 -22.82 17.36
CA ALA A 175 28.07 -21.51 17.13
C ALA A 175 28.27 -21.17 15.64
N ALA A 176 28.54 -22.16 14.78
CA ALA A 176 28.67 -21.94 13.34
C ALA A 176 27.30 -21.69 12.68
N GLY A 177 26.24 -22.39 13.12
CA GLY A 177 24.87 -22.15 12.66
C GLY A 177 24.31 -20.81 13.12
N VAL A 178 24.58 -20.38 14.36
CA VAL A 178 24.23 -19.04 14.84
C VAL A 178 24.97 -17.96 14.05
N ALA A 179 26.25 -18.17 13.75
CA ALA A 179 27.02 -17.24 12.90
C ALA A 179 26.48 -17.17 11.46
N LEU A 180 25.95 -18.28 10.93
CA LEU A 180 25.29 -18.29 9.63
C LEU A 180 23.99 -17.48 9.64
N VAL A 181 23.14 -17.68 10.66
CA VAL A 181 21.88 -16.92 10.82
C VAL A 181 22.17 -15.43 11.06
N GLN A 182 23.21 -15.10 11.83
CA GLN A 182 23.69 -13.71 11.99
C GLN A 182 24.04 -13.10 10.63
N ARG A 183 24.73 -13.85 9.76
CA ARG A 183 25.06 -13.37 8.41
C ARG A 183 23.81 -13.13 7.56
N TRP A 184 22.77 -13.95 7.70
CA TRP A 184 21.48 -13.71 7.03
C TRP A 184 20.76 -12.47 7.55
N VAL A 185 20.92 -12.14 8.84
CA VAL A 185 20.37 -10.90 9.42
C VAL A 185 21.16 -9.68 8.95
N ASP A 186 22.49 -9.79 8.88
CA ASP A 186 23.38 -8.70 8.46
C ASP A 186 23.31 -8.44 6.94
N ASP A 187 23.19 -9.51 6.16
CA ASP A 187 23.07 -9.52 4.71
C ASP A 187 22.01 -10.55 4.27
N PRO A 188 20.74 -10.14 4.17
CA PRO A 188 19.65 -11.00 3.71
C PRO A 188 19.89 -11.67 2.36
N GLN A 189 20.62 -11.03 1.45
CA GLN A 189 20.92 -11.60 0.12
C GLN A 189 21.90 -12.79 0.20
N SER A 190 22.61 -12.95 1.32
CA SER A 190 23.47 -14.12 1.58
C SER A 190 22.71 -15.36 2.06
N ASN A 191 21.39 -15.27 2.25
CA ASN A 191 20.56 -16.36 2.75
C ASN A 191 20.15 -17.35 1.65
N TYR A 192 20.99 -18.35 1.43
CA TYR A 192 20.69 -19.47 0.53
C TYR A 192 20.10 -20.68 1.26
N GLY A 193 19.84 -20.57 2.56
CA GLY A 193 19.27 -21.63 3.37
C GLY A 193 20.27 -22.76 3.72
N LEU A 194 19.71 -23.96 3.89
CA LEU A 194 20.35 -25.13 4.47
C LEU A 194 20.06 -26.37 3.62
N VAL A 195 20.98 -27.32 3.67
CA VAL A 195 20.74 -28.70 3.22
C VAL A 195 20.80 -29.63 4.43
N LEU A 196 19.77 -30.46 4.61
CA LEU A 196 19.69 -31.49 5.63
C LEU A 196 20.07 -32.85 5.02
N ARG A 197 21.03 -33.52 5.64
CA ARG A 197 21.62 -34.76 5.13
C ARG A 197 21.76 -35.84 6.18
N GLY A 198 21.67 -37.08 5.73
CA GLY A 198 21.82 -38.27 6.55
C GLY A 198 22.99 -39.15 6.11
N SER A 199 23.43 -40.03 7.01
CA SER A 199 24.46 -41.03 6.75
C SER A 199 23.93 -42.47 6.69
N SER A 200 22.60 -42.64 6.74
CA SER A 200 21.94 -43.95 6.87
C SER A 200 21.03 -44.26 5.69
N PRO A 201 20.92 -45.54 5.30
CA PRO A 201 19.90 -45.99 4.36
C PRO A 201 18.49 -45.97 4.97
N ASP A 202 18.38 -46.07 6.30
CA ASP A 202 17.10 -45.92 7.02
C ASP A 202 16.71 -44.43 7.00
N GLY A 203 15.79 -44.08 6.11
CA GLY A 203 15.39 -42.69 5.85
C GLY A 203 14.48 -42.10 6.93
N VAL A 204 14.37 -40.76 6.93
CA VAL A 204 13.41 -40.02 7.75
C VAL A 204 12.57 -39.13 6.84
N ASP A 205 11.25 -39.20 7.01
CA ASP A 205 10.29 -38.31 6.35
C ASP A 205 9.83 -37.21 7.32
N TYR A 206 9.89 -35.97 6.86
CA TYR A 206 9.46 -34.79 7.60
C TYR A 206 8.26 -34.14 6.87
N ALA A 207 7.38 -33.47 7.60
CA ALA A 207 6.37 -32.60 7.00
C ALA A 207 7.06 -31.46 6.22
N SER A 208 6.61 -31.20 4.99
CA SER A 208 7.00 -30.01 4.23
C SER A 208 6.14 -28.81 4.61
N ARG A 209 6.34 -27.65 3.97
CA ARG A 209 5.44 -26.52 4.14
C ARG A 209 4.08 -26.73 3.46
N GLU A 210 3.94 -27.68 2.53
CA GLU A 210 2.68 -28.05 1.90
C GLU A 210 1.82 -28.92 2.83
N ALA A 211 2.32 -29.28 4.01
CA ALA A 211 1.55 -30.00 5.02
C ALA A 211 0.23 -29.28 5.33
N ALA A 212 -0.84 -30.06 5.43
CA ALA A 212 -2.20 -29.56 5.61
C ALA A 212 -2.39 -28.82 6.95
N ASP A 213 -1.70 -29.26 8.00
CA ASP A 213 -1.67 -28.59 9.29
C ASP A 213 -0.47 -27.62 9.35
N PRO A 214 -0.68 -26.29 9.40
CA PRO A 214 0.41 -25.32 9.47
C PRO A 214 1.34 -25.50 10.68
N SER A 215 0.85 -26.12 11.76
CA SER A 215 1.65 -26.36 12.97
C SER A 215 2.72 -27.45 12.78
N GLU A 216 2.56 -28.32 11.77
CA GLU A 216 3.51 -29.40 11.47
C GLU A 216 4.64 -28.95 10.52
N ARG A 217 4.45 -27.82 9.80
CA ARG A 217 5.38 -27.29 8.79
C ARG A 217 6.73 -26.85 9.39
N PRO A 218 7.81 -26.76 8.60
CA PRO A 218 9.15 -26.38 9.09
C PRO A 218 9.16 -25.03 9.83
N LEU A 219 9.61 -25.06 11.09
CA LEU A 219 9.69 -23.90 11.98
C LEU A 219 11.15 -23.51 12.25
N LEU A 220 11.49 -22.24 12.05
CA LEU A 220 12.73 -21.64 12.53
C LEU A 220 12.42 -20.62 13.63
N GLU A 221 13.09 -20.71 14.77
CA GLU A 221 13.02 -19.72 15.85
C GLU A 221 14.37 -19.03 16.04
N VAL A 222 14.36 -17.70 16.00
CA VAL A 222 15.55 -16.85 16.13
C VAL A 222 15.37 -15.93 17.34
N THR A 223 16.23 -16.06 18.33
CA THR A 223 16.32 -15.13 19.46
C THR A 223 17.40 -14.11 19.20
N TRP A 224 17.08 -12.83 19.27
CA TRP A 224 17.96 -11.72 18.97
C TRP A 224 17.76 -10.55 19.93
N GLU A 225 18.70 -9.61 19.93
CA GLU A 225 18.58 -8.33 20.63
C GLU A 225 19.22 -7.20 19.81
N LEU A 226 18.79 -5.96 20.02
CA LEU A 226 19.46 -4.82 19.39
C LEU A 226 20.84 -4.61 20.01
N PRO A 227 21.85 -4.16 19.24
CA PRO A 227 23.21 -4.01 19.74
C PRO A 227 23.26 -2.98 20.88
N PRO A 228 24.03 -3.24 21.97
CA PRO A 228 24.17 -2.33 23.10
C PRO A 228 24.62 -0.94 22.66
N LEU A 229 24.17 0.07 23.41
CA LEU A 229 24.68 1.43 23.23
C LEU A 229 26.15 1.47 23.66
N PRO A 230 27.06 2.00 22.82
CA PRO A 230 28.48 1.95 23.09
C PRO A 230 28.88 3.01 24.12
N PHE A 231 28.66 2.77 25.42
CA PHE A 231 29.15 3.67 26.47
C PHE A 231 30.25 3.02 27.32
N GLY A 232 31.50 3.37 27.02
CA GLY A 232 32.69 3.04 27.83
C GLY A 232 34.00 3.33 27.11
N PRO A 233 35.10 3.66 27.82
CA PRO A 233 36.42 3.79 27.18
C PRO A 233 36.75 2.48 26.49
N THR A 234 36.88 2.52 25.16
CA THR A 234 37.16 1.32 24.37
C THR A 234 38.66 1.27 24.12
N GLN A 235 39.30 0.24 24.64
CA GLN A 235 40.69 -0.06 24.29
C GLN A 235 40.69 -1.00 23.08
N VAL A 236 41.32 -0.57 21.99
CA VAL A 236 41.52 -1.38 20.79
C VAL A 236 42.92 -1.95 20.83
N VAL A 237 43.04 -3.29 20.81
CA VAL A 237 44.33 -3.99 20.80
C VAL A 237 44.53 -4.66 19.46
N LEU A 238 45.52 -4.20 18.70
CA LEU A 238 45.90 -4.75 17.41
C LEU A 238 47.09 -5.70 17.60
N GLN A 239 46.89 -6.99 17.34
CA GLN A 239 47.93 -8.02 17.45
C GLN A 239 47.73 -9.11 16.40
N ASN A 240 48.75 -9.34 15.57
CA ASN A 240 48.68 -10.30 14.47
C ASN A 240 48.33 -11.72 14.94
N GLY A 241 47.20 -12.27 14.50
CA GLY A 241 46.69 -13.60 14.86
C GLY A 241 45.75 -13.63 16.08
N VAL A 242 45.32 -12.49 16.62
CA VAL A 242 44.34 -12.38 17.72
C VAL A 242 43.07 -11.72 17.20
N GLY A 243 41.90 -12.25 17.56
CA GLY A 243 40.60 -11.63 17.22
C GLY A 243 40.36 -11.44 15.72
N GLY A 244 40.99 -12.24 14.86
CA GLY A 244 40.92 -12.11 13.40
C GLY A 244 41.84 -11.05 12.80
N TYR A 245 42.58 -10.27 13.61
CA TYR A 245 43.48 -9.25 13.11
C TYR A 245 44.74 -9.84 12.44
N ALA A 246 45.01 -9.45 11.20
CA ALA A 246 46.16 -9.92 10.40
C ALA A 246 46.99 -8.77 9.80
N GLY A 247 46.87 -7.55 10.35
CA GLY A 247 47.36 -6.31 9.74
C GLY A 247 48.75 -5.83 10.19
N THR A 248 49.53 -6.65 10.90
CA THR A 248 50.91 -6.27 11.28
C THR A 248 51.88 -6.65 10.18
N THR A 249 52.79 -5.73 9.84
CA THR A 249 53.87 -5.94 8.88
C THR A 249 55.17 -5.47 9.53
N ASP A 250 56.21 -6.28 9.55
CA ASP A 250 57.47 -5.90 10.20
C ASP A 250 58.73 -6.40 9.47
N ALA A 251 59.86 -5.73 9.73
CA ALA A 251 61.15 -6.15 9.21
C ALA A 251 62.27 -5.51 10.03
N TRP A 252 63.50 -6.00 9.90
CA TRP A 252 64.67 -5.24 10.31
C TRP A 252 65.70 -5.15 9.18
N ILE A 253 66.41 -4.04 9.11
CA ILE A 253 67.37 -3.75 8.04
C ILE A 253 68.79 -3.69 8.62
N ASP A 254 69.77 -4.22 7.89
CA ASP A 254 71.15 -4.44 8.39
C ASP A 254 72.19 -3.79 7.49
N ALA A 255 72.94 -2.82 8.03
CA ALA A 255 74.05 -2.20 7.31
C ALA A 255 75.20 -3.17 7.00
N ARG A 256 75.32 -4.28 7.73
CA ARG A 256 76.33 -5.31 7.45
C ARG A 256 76.00 -6.14 6.21
N ASP A 257 74.72 -6.25 5.87
CA ASP A 257 74.25 -7.03 4.72
C ASP A 257 73.19 -6.22 3.95
N PRO A 258 73.60 -5.15 3.24
CA PRO A 258 72.69 -4.06 2.86
C PRO A 258 71.55 -4.42 1.90
N ASN A 259 71.67 -5.56 1.21
CA ASN A 259 70.70 -6.01 0.20
C ASN A 259 69.92 -7.26 0.65
N ARG A 260 70.07 -7.69 1.89
CA ARG A 260 69.37 -8.87 2.40
C ARG A 260 68.09 -8.49 3.13
N ASN A 261 66.98 -9.06 2.68
CA ASN A 261 65.70 -8.95 3.37
C ASN A 261 65.70 -9.79 4.66
N ARG A 262 65.02 -9.29 5.70
CA ARG A 262 64.89 -9.95 7.00
C ARG A 262 63.44 -10.02 7.52
N GLY A 263 62.43 -9.80 6.67
CA GLY A 263 61.02 -9.76 7.07
C GLY A 263 60.51 -11.08 7.64
N ASN A 264 60.94 -12.23 7.10
CA ASN A 264 60.42 -13.55 7.53
C ASN A 264 61.02 -14.08 8.85
N GLY A 265 61.75 -13.26 9.61
CA GLY A 265 62.48 -13.71 10.79
C GLY A 265 61.68 -13.51 12.08
N SER A 266 61.62 -14.52 12.95
CA SER A 266 60.89 -14.46 14.24
C SER A 266 61.47 -13.48 15.31
N THR A 267 62.39 -12.59 14.91
CA THR A 267 63.10 -11.66 15.78
C THR A 267 63.52 -10.42 15.01
N LEU A 268 63.12 -9.26 15.52
CA LEU A 268 63.48 -7.92 15.08
C LEU A 268 64.71 -7.41 15.87
N ARG A 269 65.52 -6.55 15.25
CA ARG A 269 66.81 -6.11 15.81
C ARG A 269 67.04 -4.63 15.61
N THR A 270 67.53 -3.99 16.67
CA THR A 270 67.92 -2.57 16.67
C THR A 270 69.30 -2.45 17.33
N ASP A 271 70.29 -1.91 16.61
CA ASP A 271 71.71 -1.91 17.00
C ASP A 271 72.44 -0.75 16.32
N ALA A 272 73.42 -0.13 16.99
CA ALA A 272 74.19 0.95 16.39
C ALA A 272 75.43 0.45 15.63
N THR A 273 75.96 -0.74 15.93
CA THR A 273 77.18 -1.24 15.26
C THR A 273 77.20 -2.76 15.07
N PRO A 274 77.00 -3.26 13.83
CA PRO A 274 76.61 -2.53 12.64
C PRO A 274 75.22 -1.93 12.83
N ALA A 275 74.93 -0.83 12.13
CA ALA A 275 73.63 -0.19 12.24
C ALA A 275 72.53 -1.16 11.79
N ARG A 276 71.55 -1.36 12.67
CA ARG A 276 70.33 -2.13 12.45
C ARG A 276 69.13 -1.33 12.95
N ARG A 277 68.06 -1.34 12.17
CA ARG A 277 66.83 -0.62 12.47
C ARG A 277 65.65 -1.55 12.27
N THR A 278 64.62 -1.41 13.08
CA THR A 278 63.38 -2.16 12.93
C THR A 278 62.33 -1.29 12.25
N LEU A 279 61.58 -1.87 11.32
CA LEU A 279 60.42 -1.30 10.65
C LEU A 279 59.19 -2.05 11.14
N LEU A 280 58.12 -1.34 11.50
CA LEU A 280 56.91 -1.94 12.06
C LEU A 280 55.68 -1.13 11.67
N ARG A 281 54.67 -1.76 11.09
CA ARG A 281 53.39 -1.12 10.71
C ARG A 281 52.22 -1.96 11.22
N PHE A 282 51.20 -1.27 11.71
CA PHE A 282 49.89 -1.84 12.03
C PHE A 282 48.87 -1.22 11.08
N ASP A 283 48.07 -2.05 10.43
CA ASP A 283 46.88 -1.58 9.70
C ASP A 283 45.84 -1.07 10.71
N LEU A 284 45.34 0.14 10.47
CA LEU A 284 44.33 0.82 11.29
C LEU A 284 42.96 0.86 10.61
N GLY A 285 42.79 0.22 9.44
CA GLY A 285 41.55 0.25 8.66
C GLY A 285 40.31 -0.30 9.38
N SER A 286 40.48 -0.98 10.51
CA SER A 286 39.36 -1.39 11.39
C SER A 286 38.78 -0.24 12.23
N LEU A 287 39.41 0.93 12.23
CA LEU A 287 38.92 2.13 12.92
C LEU A 287 38.27 3.08 11.91
N ALA A 288 37.08 3.60 12.23
CA ALA A 288 36.41 4.59 11.41
C ALA A 288 37.20 5.91 11.40
N PRO A 289 37.36 6.59 10.24
CA PRO A 289 37.89 7.95 10.19
C PRO A 289 37.13 8.88 11.16
N GLY A 290 37.85 9.75 11.85
CA GLY A 290 37.28 10.62 12.89
C GLY A 290 37.23 10.00 14.30
N THR A 291 37.54 8.71 14.47
CA THR A 291 37.74 8.09 15.79
C THR A 291 38.77 8.92 16.57
N ARG A 292 38.37 9.43 17.75
CA ARG A 292 39.25 10.29 18.56
C ARG A 292 40.16 9.44 19.45
N LEU A 293 41.47 9.60 19.27
CA LEU A 293 42.48 9.00 20.14
C LEU A 293 42.65 9.80 21.43
N THR A 294 42.68 9.09 22.55
CA THR A 294 43.02 9.63 23.88
C THR A 294 44.32 9.05 24.43
N GLY A 295 44.77 7.89 23.92
CA GLY A 295 46.03 7.26 24.27
C GLY A 295 46.47 6.22 23.23
N ALA A 296 47.77 5.97 23.13
CA ALA A 296 48.34 4.94 22.27
C ALA A 296 49.62 4.38 22.89
N THR A 297 49.72 3.06 22.94
CA THR A 297 50.86 2.33 23.49
C THR A 297 51.32 1.26 22.50
N LEU A 298 52.58 1.34 22.06
CA LEU A 298 53.24 0.27 21.32
C LEU A 298 53.90 -0.68 22.32
N ARG A 299 53.46 -1.93 22.36
CA ARG A 299 53.96 -2.95 23.29
C ARG A 299 54.71 -4.05 22.53
N LEU A 300 55.98 -4.24 22.89
CA LEU A 300 56.90 -5.18 22.23
C LEU A 300 57.48 -6.19 23.23
N PHE A 301 57.63 -7.45 22.82
CA PHE A 301 58.24 -8.48 23.66
C PHE A 301 59.76 -8.53 23.47
N VAL A 302 60.52 -8.00 24.43
CA VAL A 302 62.00 -8.00 24.41
C VAL A 302 62.53 -9.37 24.80
N ASN A 303 63.29 -10.00 23.89
CA ASN A 303 63.90 -11.31 24.11
C ASN A 303 65.43 -11.29 24.26
N ASN A 304 66.06 -10.13 24.10
CA ASN A 304 67.44 -9.88 24.46
C ASN A 304 67.59 -8.41 24.86
N THR A 305 68.16 -8.13 26.03
CA THR A 305 68.37 -6.77 26.53
C THR A 305 69.45 -6.05 25.75
N GLY A 306 69.31 -4.74 25.58
CA GLY A 306 70.24 -3.87 24.88
C GLY A 306 70.08 -2.43 25.34
N ASN A 307 70.58 -1.49 24.54
CA ASN A 307 70.25 -0.08 24.74
C ASN A 307 68.79 0.19 24.37
N ASP A 308 68.25 1.33 24.81
CA ASP A 308 66.88 1.74 24.50
C ASP A 308 66.72 1.99 23.00
N ALA A 309 65.50 1.86 22.49
CA ALA A 309 65.18 2.17 21.10
C ALA A 309 64.19 3.35 21.02
N GLU A 310 64.48 4.31 20.14
CA GLU A 310 63.68 5.49 19.88
C GLU A 310 62.76 5.24 18.67
N VAL A 311 61.48 5.61 18.81
CA VAL A 311 60.42 5.38 17.81
C VAL A 311 60.16 6.66 17.02
N TYR A 312 60.19 6.55 15.69
CA TYR A 312 59.89 7.64 14.75
C TYR A 312 58.88 7.18 13.69
N ALA A 313 58.12 8.10 13.11
CA ALA A 313 57.23 7.81 11.98
C ALA A 313 58.02 7.62 10.68
N LEU A 314 57.66 6.62 9.88
CA LEU A 314 58.10 6.50 8.49
C LEU A 314 57.30 7.46 7.61
N ARG A 315 57.97 7.98 6.58
CA ARG A 315 57.37 8.82 5.52
C ARG A 315 57.35 8.12 4.16
N ARG A 316 57.88 6.90 4.10
CA ARG A 316 57.89 6.04 2.90
C ARG A 316 57.41 4.63 3.27
N ALA A 317 56.44 4.14 2.50
CA ALA A 317 55.95 2.78 2.63
C ALA A 317 57.06 1.74 2.40
N PHE A 318 57.06 0.66 3.17
CA PHE A 318 57.93 -0.50 2.96
C PHE A 318 57.10 -1.75 2.68
N VAL A 319 57.70 -2.74 2.01
CA VAL A 319 57.12 -4.06 1.80
C VAL A 319 57.97 -5.08 2.56
N GLU A 320 57.39 -5.74 3.56
CA GLU A 320 58.10 -6.63 4.51
C GLU A 320 58.99 -7.68 3.84
N GLY A 321 58.50 -8.36 2.79
CA GLY A 321 59.27 -9.35 2.03
C GLY A 321 60.34 -8.77 1.09
N GLN A 322 60.46 -7.45 0.98
CA GLN A 322 61.35 -6.76 0.03
C GLN A 322 62.26 -5.72 0.68
N ALA A 323 61.94 -5.25 1.89
CA ALA A 323 62.71 -4.23 2.59
C ALA A 323 64.13 -4.70 2.93
N THR A 324 65.13 -3.86 2.66
CA THR A 324 66.56 -4.07 2.94
C THR A 324 67.17 -2.75 3.45
N TRP A 325 68.46 -2.74 3.79
CA TRP A 325 69.14 -1.49 4.16
C TRP A 325 69.11 -0.45 3.02
N ASN A 326 69.20 -0.89 1.76
CA ASN A 326 69.20 0.01 0.61
C ASN A 326 67.81 0.27 -0.01
N GLN A 327 66.85 -0.64 0.19
CA GLN A 327 65.55 -0.63 -0.50
C GLN A 327 64.37 -0.67 0.48
N ALA A 328 63.37 0.20 0.30
CA ALA A 328 62.10 0.14 1.03
C ALA A 328 61.17 -0.94 0.45
N ALA A 329 61.18 -1.07 -0.87
CA ALA A 329 60.49 -2.10 -1.65
C ALA A 329 61.27 -2.36 -2.95
N ALA A 330 60.87 -3.36 -3.74
CA ALA A 330 61.49 -3.63 -5.03
C ALA A 330 61.44 -2.38 -5.93
N ALA A 331 62.61 -1.98 -6.47
CA ALA A 331 62.80 -0.78 -7.28
C ALA A 331 62.48 0.57 -6.60
N ASN A 332 62.26 0.60 -5.28
CA ASN A 332 62.07 1.82 -4.50
C ASN A 332 63.15 1.93 -3.40
N PRO A 333 64.29 2.58 -3.69
CA PRO A 333 65.37 2.75 -2.70
C PRO A 333 64.92 3.69 -1.57
N TRP A 334 65.49 3.52 -0.38
CA TRP A 334 65.45 4.59 0.62
C TRP A 334 66.17 5.83 0.07
N GLN A 335 65.72 7.03 0.43
CA GLN A 335 66.43 8.27 0.08
C GLN A 335 67.86 8.25 0.66
N VAL A 336 68.01 7.79 1.90
CA VAL A 336 69.30 7.49 2.52
C VAL A 336 69.26 6.05 3.04
N PRO A 337 70.25 5.19 2.72
CA PRO A 337 70.29 3.82 3.20
C PRO A 337 70.09 3.73 4.72
N GLY A 338 69.24 2.81 5.16
CA GLY A 338 68.78 2.70 6.54
C GLY A 338 67.47 3.45 6.83
N ALA A 339 66.76 3.96 5.82
CA ALA A 339 65.57 4.80 6.02
C ALA A 339 65.89 6.08 6.82
N ASP A 340 66.92 6.83 6.43
CA ASP A 340 67.43 7.98 7.19
C ASP A 340 67.24 9.34 6.52
N GLY A 341 66.67 9.37 5.31
CA GLY A 341 66.38 10.61 4.61
C GLY A 341 65.12 11.30 5.16
N ALA A 342 64.99 12.60 4.88
CA ALA A 342 63.79 13.37 5.21
C ALA A 342 62.53 12.85 4.50
N ALA A 343 62.69 12.16 3.37
CA ALA A 343 61.61 11.47 2.66
C ALA A 343 61.40 10.01 3.13
N ASP A 344 62.20 9.51 4.07
CA ASP A 344 62.11 8.14 4.58
C ASP A 344 61.45 8.09 5.96
N ARG A 345 61.80 9.02 6.86
CA ARG A 345 61.26 9.12 8.21
C ARG A 345 61.23 10.55 8.73
N ASP A 346 60.42 10.78 9.76
CA ASP A 346 60.45 12.00 10.56
C ASP A 346 61.63 12.00 11.56
N THR A 347 62.00 13.18 12.04
CA THR A 347 62.97 13.38 13.12
C THR A 347 62.32 13.66 14.48
N THR A 348 61.00 13.78 14.52
CA THR A 348 60.22 13.98 15.74
C THR A 348 60.11 12.66 16.51
N LEU A 349 60.66 12.62 17.71
CA LEU A 349 60.60 11.44 18.58
C LEU A 349 59.13 11.20 19.02
N LEU A 350 58.61 10.00 18.80
CA LEU A 350 57.24 9.61 19.19
C LEU A 350 57.19 8.86 20.51
N GLY A 351 58.27 8.18 20.90
CA GLY A 351 58.40 7.48 22.16
C GLY A 351 59.72 6.71 22.27
N THR A 352 60.01 6.17 23.45
CA THR A 352 61.23 5.39 23.72
C THR A 352 60.89 4.04 24.35
N LEU A 353 61.47 2.97 23.82
CA LEU A 353 61.40 1.60 24.32
C LEU A 353 62.59 1.30 25.23
N SER A 354 62.35 0.99 26.50
CA SER A 354 63.40 0.65 27.46
C SER A 354 63.98 -0.76 27.22
N GLY A 355 65.28 -0.85 26.94
CA GLY A 355 65.98 -2.09 26.58
C GLY A 355 66.54 -2.90 27.76
N GLY A 356 66.45 -2.38 28.99
CA GLY A 356 67.16 -2.88 30.17
C GLY A 356 66.68 -4.19 30.78
N ALA A 357 65.57 -4.79 30.31
CA ALA A 357 65.10 -6.08 30.81
C ALA A 357 64.22 -6.81 29.76
N THR A 358 64.10 -8.14 29.90
CA THR A 358 63.30 -9.01 28.99
C THR A 358 61.81 -9.06 29.35
N GLY A 359 60.97 -9.47 28.39
CA GLY A 359 59.51 -9.52 28.50
C GLY A 359 58.83 -8.32 27.81
N TYR A 360 57.54 -8.13 28.05
CA TYR A 360 56.76 -7.03 27.45
C TYR A 360 57.24 -5.66 27.91
N ARG A 361 57.49 -4.77 26.95
CA ARG A 361 57.90 -3.38 27.17
C ARG A 361 56.97 -2.45 26.41
N ASP A 362 56.54 -1.42 27.09
CA ASP A 362 55.57 -0.45 26.60
C ASP A 362 56.28 0.83 26.19
N VAL A 363 55.92 1.31 25.01
CA VAL A 363 56.22 2.64 24.53
C VAL A 363 54.91 3.41 24.53
N VAL A 364 54.69 4.22 25.56
CA VAL A 364 53.59 5.18 25.55
C VAL A 364 53.96 6.28 24.57
N LEU A 365 53.14 6.46 23.53
CA LEU A 365 53.37 7.49 22.53
C LEU A 365 53.10 8.87 23.14
N ASN A 366 53.99 9.82 22.88
CA ASN A 366 53.84 11.19 23.37
C ASN A 366 52.82 11.99 22.53
N ALA A 367 52.63 13.28 22.83
CA ALA A 367 51.66 14.12 22.11
C ALA A 367 51.89 14.17 20.58
N ALA A 368 53.15 14.12 20.12
CA ALA A 368 53.45 14.05 18.69
C ALA A 368 53.09 12.68 18.10
N GLY A 369 53.36 11.60 18.84
CA GLY A 369 52.93 10.25 18.48
C GLY A 369 51.41 10.11 18.40
N LEU A 370 50.67 10.69 19.34
CA LEU A 370 49.20 10.72 19.29
C LEU A 370 48.67 11.50 18.09
N ALA A 371 49.26 12.66 17.78
CA ALA A 371 48.87 13.47 16.63
C ALA A 371 49.12 12.74 15.30
N GLU A 372 50.28 12.07 15.17
CA GLU A 372 50.61 11.27 14.00
C GLU A 372 49.65 10.09 13.84
N MET A 373 49.38 9.36 14.93
CA MET A 373 48.40 8.26 14.96
C MET A 373 46.98 8.72 14.61
N GLN A 374 46.55 9.88 15.11
CA GLN A 374 45.25 10.47 14.76
C GLN A 374 45.18 10.79 13.27
N GLY A 375 46.24 11.35 12.69
CA GLY A 375 46.34 11.58 11.25
C GLY A 375 46.24 10.30 10.42
N TRP A 376 46.85 9.21 10.90
CA TRP A 376 46.74 7.89 10.25
C TRP A 376 45.35 7.28 10.34
N ILE A 377 44.58 7.54 11.40
CA ILE A 377 43.17 7.13 11.50
C ILE A 377 42.30 7.94 10.55
N ASP A 378 42.47 9.26 10.52
CA ASP A 378 41.67 10.15 9.70
C ASP A 378 41.98 9.97 8.19
N ALA A 379 43.20 9.59 7.85
CA ALA A 379 43.65 9.30 6.49
C ALA A 379 44.53 8.03 6.42
N PRO A 380 43.94 6.82 6.40
CA PRO A 380 44.67 5.54 6.45
C PRO A 380 45.74 5.35 5.38
N ALA A 381 45.57 5.99 4.21
CA ALA A 381 46.55 5.95 3.12
C ALA A 381 47.91 6.61 3.48
N THR A 382 47.96 7.41 4.54
CA THR A 382 49.20 8.07 5.02
C THR A 382 49.97 7.25 6.05
N ASN A 383 49.44 6.12 6.51
CA ASN A 383 50.07 5.25 7.51
C ASN A 383 51.19 4.39 6.89
N PHE A 384 52.43 4.85 7.04
CA PHE A 384 53.63 4.11 6.61
C PHE A 384 54.36 3.36 7.73
N GLY A 385 53.85 3.44 8.96
CA GLY A 385 54.38 2.73 10.13
C GLY A 385 55.53 3.45 10.84
N PHE A 386 56.23 2.71 11.68
CA PHE A 386 57.29 3.17 12.57
C PHE A 386 58.67 2.66 12.14
N VAL A 387 59.70 3.41 12.48
CA VAL A 387 61.10 2.98 12.50
C VAL A 387 61.68 3.13 13.91
N LEU A 388 62.37 2.08 14.38
CA LEU A 388 63.03 2.06 15.67
C LEU A 388 64.54 2.16 15.49
N LEU A 389 65.14 3.18 16.11
CA LEU A 389 66.57 3.47 16.07
C LEU A 389 67.20 3.23 17.45
N PRO A 390 68.46 2.77 17.52
CA PRO A 390 69.15 2.53 18.79
C PRO A 390 69.57 3.86 19.45
N SER A 391 69.44 3.95 20.78
CA SER A 391 70.02 5.03 21.60
C SER A 391 71.49 4.79 21.98
N GLY A 392 72.03 3.60 21.69
CA GLY A 392 73.39 3.20 22.08
C GLY A 392 73.90 1.93 21.37
N GLY A 393 75.06 1.43 21.79
CA GLY A 393 75.84 0.42 21.06
C GLY A 393 75.46 -1.05 21.25
N ASN A 394 74.57 -1.38 22.21
CA ASN A 394 74.20 -2.76 22.50
C ASN A 394 72.90 -3.16 21.79
N ASP A 395 72.98 -4.24 21.00
CA ASP A 395 71.90 -4.84 20.21
C ASP A 395 70.68 -5.23 21.06
N LEU A 396 69.57 -4.54 20.82
CA LEU A 396 68.25 -4.85 21.38
C LEU A 396 67.48 -5.78 20.44
N ARG A 397 66.84 -6.83 20.98
CA ARG A 397 66.00 -7.75 20.19
C ARG A 397 64.63 -7.95 20.79
N PHE A 398 63.64 -8.00 19.91
CA PHE A 398 62.25 -8.26 20.26
C PHE A 398 61.58 -9.17 19.21
N ARG A 399 60.44 -9.75 19.56
CA ARG A 399 59.70 -10.69 18.71
C ARG A 399 58.98 -9.97 17.56
N SER A 400 58.89 -10.65 16.42
CA SER A 400 58.17 -10.19 15.22
C SER A 400 56.74 -10.77 15.13
N SER A 401 56.00 -10.38 14.10
CA SER A 401 54.68 -10.89 13.73
C SER A 401 54.63 -12.39 13.38
N GLU A 402 55.75 -13.03 13.07
CA GLU A 402 55.82 -14.47 12.73
C GLU A 402 56.03 -15.34 13.97
N ARG A 403 56.21 -14.73 15.14
CA ARG A 403 56.51 -15.45 16.39
C ARG A 403 55.39 -16.39 16.81
N ASN A 404 55.73 -17.62 17.17
CA ASN A 404 54.88 -18.55 17.93
C ASN A 404 55.48 -18.70 19.36
N PRO A 405 54.71 -18.53 20.46
CA PRO A 405 53.26 -18.27 20.54
C PRO A 405 52.84 -16.86 20.08
N VAL A 406 51.60 -16.74 19.60
CA VAL A 406 50.95 -15.46 19.21
C VAL A 406 50.99 -14.43 20.34
N SER A 407 50.94 -14.89 21.59
CA SER A 407 50.99 -14.07 22.80
C SER A 407 52.33 -13.37 23.06
N GLU A 408 53.32 -13.47 22.17
CA GLU A 408 54.58 -12.70 22.23
C GLU A 408 54.74 -11.72 21.04
N ARG A 409 53.78 -11.64 20.11
CA ARG A 409 53.88 -10.77 18.93
C ARG A 409 53.67 -9.29 19.28
N PRO A 410 54.17 -8.34 18.47
CA PRO A 410 53.94 -6.91 18.64
C PRO A 410 52.46 -6.55 18.84
N GLN A 411 52.18 -5.62 19.76
CA GLN A 411 50.85 -5.11 20.05
C GLN A 411 50.81 -3.58 19.87
N LEU A 412 49.77 -3.07 19.23
CA LEU A 412 49.42 -1.65 19.29
C LEU A 412 48.10 -1.50 20.05
N ILE A 413 48.17 -0.82 21.19
CA ILE A 413 47.06 -0.63 22.12
C ILE A 413 46.61 0.82 22.00
N LEU A 414 45.35 1.06 21.65
CA LEU A 414 44.79 2.38 21.42
C LEU A 414 43.65 2.62 22.41
N ASP A 415 43.72 3.73 23.14
CA ASP A 415 42.63 4.19 24.00
C ASP A 415 41.84 5.25 23.21
N VAL A 416 40.63 4.90 22.75
CA VAL A 416 39.79 5.81 21.98
C VAL A 416 38.73 6.47 22.87
N GLN A 417 38.39 7.72 22.56
CA GLN A 417 37.32 8.43 23.25
C GLN A 417 36.02 7.63 23.10
N PRO A 418 35.26 7.41 24.20
CA PRO A 418 33.97 6.76 24.10
C PRO A 418 33.03 7.60 23.25
N ALA A 419 32.24 6.91 22.40
CA ALA A 419 31.01 7.44 21.85
C ALA A 419 30.19 8.14 22.94
N GLN A 420 29.71 9.35 22.69
CA GLN A 420 28.85 10.05 23.65
C GLN A 420 27.39 9.97 23.22
N LEU A 421 26.49 9.90 24.22
CA LEU A 421 25.08 10.15 23.99
C LEU A 421 24.90 11.67 23.86
N LYS A 422 24.47 12.12 22.70
CA LYS A 422 24.13 13.50 22.37
C LYS A 422 22.62 13.65 22.32
N LEU A 423 22.08 14.45 23.24
CA LEU A 423 20.65 14.70 23.34
C LEU A 423 20.32 16.07 22.75
N ILE A 424 19.20 16.15 22.04
CA ILE A 424 18.61 17.41 21.57
C ILE A 424 17.08 17.35 21.69
N GLY A 425 16.46 18.47 22.10
CA GLY A 425 15.02 18.54 22.37
C GLY A 425 14.25 19.28 21.27
N GLY A 426 12.96 18.95 21.09
CA GLY A 426 12.04 19.64 20.17
C GLY A 426 12.04 21.17 20.32
N GLY A 427 11.96 21.88 19.19
CA GLY A 427 12.07 23.35 19.11
C GLY A 427 13.52 23.87 18.98
N SER A 428 14.51 22.99 18.91
CA SER A 428 15.94 23.34 18.80
C SER A 428 16.46 23.29 17.35
N ASP A 429 17.60 23.93 17.11
CA ASP A 429 18.35 23.83 15.85
C ASP A 429 19.50 22.81 16.01
N TRP A 430 19.57 21.81 15.12
CA TRP A 430 20.64 20.82 15.08
C TRP A 430 22.01 21.46 14.94
N ASP A 431 22.09 22.58 14.21
CA ASP A 431 23.35 23.25 13.89
C ASP A 431 23.80 24.23 15.00
N ASP A 432 23.01 24.43 16.07
CA ASP A 432 23.42 25.20 17.25
C ASP A 432 24.19 24.33 18.26
N PRO A 433 25.51 24.52 18.44
CA PRO A 433 26.29 23.76 19.41
C PRO A 433 25.80 23.87 20.85
N ALA A 434 25.08 24.93 21.21
CA ALA A 434 24.55 25.14 22.55
C ALA A 434 23.25 24.36 22.83
N ALA A 435 22.54 23.93 21.78
CA ALA A 435 21.31 23.14 21.90
C ALA A 435 21.55 21.68 22.30
N TRP A 436 22.78 21.19 22.13
CA TRP A 436 23.17 19.81 22.44
C TRP A 436 23.49 19.62 23.92
N SER A 437 23.15 18.43 24.44
CA SER A 437 23.57 17.97 25.77
C SER A 437 24.33 16.65 25.66
N PRO A 438 25.63 16.59 26.01
CA PRO A 438 26.49 17.72 26.38
C PRO A 438 26.74 18.69 25.20
N PRO A 439 27.05 19.99 25.45
CA PRO A 439 27.25 20.99 24.39
C PRO A 439 28.31 20.62 23.35
N GLY A 440 28.14 21.12 22.13
CA GLY A 440 28.93 20.82 20.94
C GLY A 440 28.20 19.89 19.96
N LEU A 441 28.39 20.13 18.67
CA LEU A 441 27.78 19.32 17.59
C LEU A 441 28.20 17.84 17.71
N PRO A 442 27.34 16.89 17.32
CA PRO A 442 27.65 15.47 17.33
C PRO A 442 28.70 15.12 16.25
N GLY A 443 29.57 14.16 16.56
CA GLY A 443 30.61 13.66 15.67
C GLY A 443 30.47 12.17 15.30
N PRO A 444 31.36 11.62 14.44
CA PRO A 444 31.18 10.30 13.78
C PRO A 444 31.03 9.08 14.70
N GLY A 445 31.41 9.20 15.97
CA GLY A 445 31.24 8.14 16.96
C GLY A 445 30.07 8.38 17.92
N ASP A 446 29.37 9.51 17.84
CA ASP A 446 28.32 9.85 18.80
C ASP A 446 27.01 9.13 18.48
N VAL A 447 26.25 8.84 19.52
CA VAL A 447 24.86 8.38 19.43
C VAL A 447 23.97 9.60 19.66
N VAL A 448 23.16 9.95 18.68
CA VAL A 448 22.20 11.05 18.78
C VAL A 448 20.83 10.54 19.17
N GLU A 449 20.19 11.24 20.11
CA GLU A 449 18.79 11.03 20.45
C GLU A 449 18.02 12.37 20.42
N VAL A 450 17.05 12.44 19.52
CA VAL A 450 16.10 13.56 19.36
C VAL A 450 14.87 13.25 20.23
N ARG A 451 14.53 14.17 21.15
CA ARG A 451 13.52 13.92 22.21
C ARG A 451 12.42 14.97 22.31
N GLY A 452 11.28 14.54 22.84
CA GLY A 452 10.19 15.39 23.34
C GLY A 452 9.29 15.91 22.21
N PRO A 453 8.09 16.44 22.52
CA PRO A 453 7.20 16.92 21.47
C PRO A 453 7.82 18.13 20.75
N GLY A 454 7.75 18.13 19.42
CA GLY A 454 8.19 19.23 18.56
C GLY A 454 9.40 18.92 17.68
N THR A 455 9.71 19.85 16.77
CA THR A 455 10.66 19.65 15.68
C THR A 455 12.05 20.15 16.03
N VAL A 456 13.07 19.31 15.85
CA VAL A 456 14.48 19.70 15.73
C VAL A 456 14.79 19.92 14.27
N THR A 457 15.24 21.12 13.91
CA THR A 457 15.49 21.47 12.50
C THR A 457 16.99 21.47 12.21
N LYS A 458 17.41 20.83 11.11
CA LYS A 458 18.74 21.04 10.52
C LYS A 458 18.60 21.95 9.32
N SER A 459 19.22 23.12 9.39
CA SER A 459 19.03 24.21 8.42
C SER A 459 20.31 24.60 7.67
N ALA A 460 21.48 24.20 8.15
CA ALA A 460 22.75 24.48 7.51
C ALA A 460 23.14 23.41 6.49
N ALA A 461 23.83 23.82 5.41
CA ALA A 461 24.29 22.94 4.33
C ALA A 461 25.40 21.94 4.72
N ALA A 462 25.91 22.00 5.95
CA ALA A 462 27.04 21.17 6.40
C ALA A 462 26.64 19.71 6.66
N THR A 463 27.57 18.80 6.41
CA THR A 463 27.42 17.38 6.77
C THR A 463 27.69 17.16 8.26
N SER A 464 26.78 16.47 8.94
CA SER A 464 26.99 15.90 10.28
C SER A 464 27.12 14.38 10.16
N SER A 465 28.13 13.78 10.75
CA SER A 465 28.29 12.32 10.74
C SER A 465 28.17 11.79 12.16
N VAL A 466 27.42 10.72 12.38
CA VAL A 466 27.13 10.11 13.69
C VAL A 466 27.12 8.59 13.59
N ASP A 467 27.27 7.89 14.71
CA ASP A 467 27.23 6.42 14.74
C ASP A 467 25.79 5.91 14.73
N ARG A 468 24.91 6.48 15.56
CA ARG A 468 23.49 6.11 15.61
C ARG A 468 22.60 7.33 15.76
N LEU A 469 21.37 7.22 15.28
CA LEU A 469 20.34 8.23 15.39
C LEU A 469 19.04 7.61 15.92
N ARG A 470 18.47 8.20 16.96
CA ARG A 470 17.17 7.79 17.52
C ARG A 470 16.22 8.98 17.61
N VAL A 471 14.98 8.81 17.18
CA VAL A 471 13.89 9.79 17.35
C VAL A 471 12.84 9.19 18.26
N VAL A 472 12.58 9.83 19.41
CA VAL A 472 11.73 9.29 20.49
C VAL A 472 10.87 10.37 21.14
N GLY A 473 9.82 9.93 21.85
CA GLY A 473 9.02 10.78 22.74
C GLY A 473 8.24 11.86 22.00
N ALA A 474 7.60 11.48 20.89
CA ALA A 474 6.88 12.33 19.96
C ALA A 474 7.72 13.46 19.31
N GLY A 475 9.04 13.28 19.22
CA GLY A 475 9.94 14.24 18.58
C GLY A 475 9.95 14.15 17.07
N GLU A 476 10.28 15.26 16.41
CA GLU A 476 10.54 15.27 14.97
C GLU A 476 11.98 15.71 14.68
N LEU A 477 12.70 14.99 13.83
CA LEU A 477 13.90 15.50 13.18
C LEU A 477 13.55 15.93 11.75
N ARG A 478 13.72 17.22 11.44
CA ARG A 478 13.46 17.78 10.12
C ARG A 478 14.75 18.27 9.47
N LEU A 479 15.08 17.73 8.31
CA LEU A 479 16.23 18.13 7.49
C LEU A 479 15.76 19.06 6.37
N ASP A 480 15.87 20.36 6.60
CA ASP A 480 15.55 21.39 5.59
C ASP A 480 16.73 21.62 4.63
N ALA A 481 17.97 21.40 5.08
CA ALA A 481 19.17 21.47 4.25
C ALA A 481 20.32 20.59 4.81
N GLY A 482 21.40 20.49 4.03
CA GLY A 482 22.61 19.77 4.44
C GLY A 482 22.43 18.27 4.50
N ARG A 483 23.35 17.59 5.17
CA ARG A 483 23.37 16.12 5.24
C ARG A 483 23.59 15.62 6.66
N VAL A 484 22.88 14.58 7.07
CA VAL A 484 23.19 13.77 8.26
C VAL A 484 23.58 12.38 7.80
N GLU A 485 24.80 11.95 8.07
CA GLU A 485 25.29 10.60 7.77
C GLU A 485 25.27 9.77 9.04
N VAL A 486 24.54 8.66 9.02
CA VAL A 486 24.44 7.72 10.15
C VAL A 486 25.17 6.44 9.74
N ALA A 487 26.27 6.14 10.41
CA ALA A 487 27.12 4.98 10.10
C ALA A 487 26.47 3.65 10.50
N GLY A 488 25.73 3.64 11.60
CA GLY A 488 25.02 2.50 12.17
C GLY A 488 23.51 2.67 12.14
N LEU A 489 22.84 2.22 13.21
CA LEU A 489 21.38 2.12 13.27
C LEU A 489 20.69 3.49 13.37
N THR A 490 19.67 3.71 12.54
CA THR A 490 18.69 4.79 12.67
C THR A 490 17.34 4.22 13.13
N THR A 491 16.78 4.73 14.23
CA THR A 491 15.42 4.36 14.69
C THR A 491 14.51 5.57 14.85
N VAL A 492 13.27 5.44 14.36
CA VAL A 492 12.15 6.30 14.72
C VAL A 492 11.21 5.44 15.55
N GLU A 493 11.13 5.72 16.84
CA GLU A 493 10.39 4.87 17.80
C GLU A 493 9.03 5.46 18.17
N ASP A 494 8.96 6.78 18.31
CA ASP A 494 7.75 7.54 18.62
C ASP A 494 8.00 8.98 18.16
N GLY A 495 7.36 9.39 17.04
CA GLY A 495 7.60 10.69 16.39
C GLY A 495 7.81 10.61 14.88
N ALA A 496 8.57 11.56 14.34
CA ALA A 496 8.76 11.71 12.90
C ALA A 496 10.20 12.03 12.46
N LEU A 497 10.54 11.60 11.25
CA LEU A 497 11.76 11.99 10.55
C LEU A 497 11.34 12.56 9.20
N SER A 498 11.67 13.82 8.92
CA SER A 498 11.30 14.49 7.67
C SER A 498 12.52 15.04 6.93
N CYS A 499 12.60 14.78 5.63
CA CYS A 499 13.60 15.34 4.73
C CYS A 499 12.89 16.21 3.70
N ALA A 500 12.93 17.53 3.90
CA ALA A 500 12.21 18.50 3.04
C ALA A 500 13.13 19.22 2.02
N GLY A 501 14.44 19.21 2.28
CA GLY A 501 15.46 19.76 1.40
C GLY A 501 16.88 19.29 1.74
N GLY A 502 17.08 18.72 2.94
CA GLY A 502 18.30 18.03 3.33
C GLY A 502 18.27 16.53 3.04
N THR A 503 19.42 15.89 3.28
CA THR A 503 19.62 14.46 3.03
C THR A 503 19.92 13.71 4.33
N LEU A 504 19.20 12.63 4.60
CA LEU A 504 19.66 11.60 5.54
C LEU A 504 20.40 10.51 4.74
N ARG A 505 21.66 10.27 5.04
CA ARG A 505 22.40 9.12 4.50
C ARG A 505 22.50 8.05 5.58
N ALA A 506 21.71 6.99 5.45
CA ALA A 506 21.69 5.83 6.35
C ALA A 506 22.62 4.74 5.79
N ALA A 507 23.86 4.72 6.25
CA ALA A 507 24.81 3.66 5.88
C ALA A 507 24.54 2.35 6.64
N GLY A 508 23.89 2.45 7.81
CA GLY A 508 23.27 1.32 8.50
C GLY A 508 21.74 1.33 8.36
N PRO A 509 21.05 0.35 8.98
CA PRO A 509 19.62 0.16 8.80
C PRO A 509 18.81 1.35 9.33
N LEU A 510 17.70 1.67 8.65
CA LEU A 510 16.69 2.62 9.11
C LEU A 510 15.43 1.85 9.48
N LEU A 511 14.98 2.01 10.73
CA LEU A 511 13.79 1.37 11.27
C LEU A 511 12.76 2.40 11.72
N ALA A 512 11.55 2.33 11.17
CA ALA A 512 10.40 3.11 11.61
C ALA A 512 9.39 2.18 12.31
N LEU A 513 9.18 2.40 13.62
CA LEU A 513 8.29 1.58 14.46
C LEU A 513 6.80 1.98 14.30
N PRO A 514 5.86 1.15 14.78
CA PRO A 514 4.43 1.48 14.77
C PRO A 514 4.11 2.89 15.31
N GLY A 515 3.22 3.61 14.64
CA GLY A 515 2.78 4.96 15.05
C GLY A 515 3.74 6.10 14.68
N THR A 516 4.82 5.82 13.92
CA THR A 516 5.80 6.82 13.49
C THR A 516 5.61 7.28 12.05
N ARG A 517 6.25 8.39 11.65
CA ARG A 517 6.22 8.89 10.26
C ARG A 517 7.63 9.14 9.73
N VAL A 518 7.93 8.63 8.54
CA VAL A 518 9.09 9.04 7.74
C VAL A 518 8.60 9.77 6.51
N GLU A 519 9.05 11.00 6.31
CA GLU A 519 8.50 11.91 5.30
C GLU A 519 9.58 12.45 4.36
N LEU A 520 9.32 12.38 3.06
CA LEU A 520 10.12 13.00 2.00
C LEU A 520 9.31 14.12 1.35
N ALA A 521 9.91 15.29 1.16
CA ALA A 521 9.25 16.41 0.49
C ALA A 521 10.22 17.23 -0.33
N GLY A 522 9.71 17.88 -1.39
CA GLY A 522 10.49 18.81 -2.20
C GLY A 522 11.77 18.18 -2.77
N ALA A 523 12.93 18.74 -2.41
CA ALA A 523 14.24 18.24 -2.82
C ALA A 523 14.93 17.35 -1.76
N GLY A 524 14.24 17.03 -0.67
CA GLY A 524 14.78 16.20 0.40
C GLY A 524 15.01 14.75 -0.03
N ALA A 525 16.00 14.10 0.57
CA ALA A 525 16.38 12.75 0.21
C ALA A 525 16.73 11.84 1.39
N ILE A 526 16.46 10.54 1.23
CA ILE A 526 17.06 9.49 2.04
C ILE A 526 17.94 8.65 1.11
N GLU A 527 19.22 8.56 1.43
CA GLU A 527 20.19 7.70 0.75
C GLU A 527 20.53 6.51 1.64
N ALA A 528 20.39 5.28 1.15
CA ALA A 528 20.66 4.07 1.94
C ALA A 528 21.64 3.08 1.29
N ASP A 529 22.41 2.40 2.13
CA ASP A 529 23.26 1.27 1.75
C ASP A 529 22.53 -0.05 2.14
N GLY A 530 21.89 -0.75 1.20
CA GLY A 530 21.24 -2.06 1.44
C GLY A 530 19.75 -2.00 1.84
N VAL A 531 19.35 -2.81 2.84
CA VAL A 531 17.94 -3.03 3.21
C VAL A 531 17.43 -1.96 4.18
N LEU A 532 16.27 -1.37 3.86
CA LEU A 532 15.52 -0.43 4.70
C LEU A 532 14.18 -1.04 5.08
N VAL A 533 13.84 -1.05 6.38
CA VAL A 533 12.65 -1.75 6.88
C VAL A 533 11.77 -0.82 7.73
N TRP A 534 10.56 -0.52 7.24
CA TRP A 534 9.52 0.20 7.98
C TRP A 534 8.60 -0.81 8.64
N ILE A 535 8.80 -1.06 9.94
CA ILE A 535 8.17 -2.16 10.69
C ILE A 535 6.78 -1.77 11.25
N GLY A 536 6.30 -0.54 11.02
CA GLY A 536 4.92 -0.15 11.34
C GLY A 536 4.58 1.34 11.23
N GLY A 537 5.52 2.19 10.83
CA GLY A 537 5.26 3.61 10.58
C GLY A 537 4.68 3.93 9.20
N THR A 538 4.30 5.18 8.97
CA THR A 538 3.88 5.70 7.67
C THR A 538 5.11 6.16 6.87
N LEU A 539 5.29 5.61 5.66
CA LEU A 539 6.15 6.20 4.65
C LEU A 539 5.33 7.23 3.85
N ARG A 540 5.63 8.51 4.04
CA ARG A 540 4.94 9.62 3.39
C ARG A 540 5.85 10.32 2.39
N SER A 541 5.31 10.71 1.24
CA SER A 541 5.99 11.64 0.34
C SER A 541 5.08 12.74 -0.20
N ASN A 542 5.70 13.89 -0.47
CA ASN A 542 5.17 14.99 -1.27
C ASN A 542 6.32 15.56 -2.12
N GLY A 543 6.82 14.74 -3.05
CA GLY A 543 8.12 14.89 -3.71
C GLY A 543 9.25 14.15 -2.98
N GLY A 544 10.49 14.53 -3.28
CA GLY A 544 11.69 13.97 -2.68
C GLY A 544 12.18 12.66 -3.30
N THR A 545 13.33 12.18 -2.80
CA THR A 545 14.02 11.02 -3.37
C THR A 545 14.40 10.02 -2.28
N LEU A 546 14.03 8.75 -2.50
CA LEU A 546 14.55 7.61 -1.76
C LEU A 546 15.52 6.85 -2.68
N ALA A 547 16.80 6.84 -2.36
CA ALA A 547 17.85 6.36 -3.26
C ALA A 547 18.83 5.39 -2.61
N ALA A 548 19.35 4.46 -3.41
CA ALA A 548 20.56 3.73 -3.06
C ALA A 548 21.77 4.68 -3.09
N VAL A 549 22.66 4.57 -2.11
CA VAL A 549 23.93 5.33 -2.04
C VAL A 549 24.81 5.02 -3.25
N ASP A 550 24.85 3.76 -3.67
CA ASP A 550 25.59 3.28 -4.84
C ASP A 550 24.71 2.27 -5.61
N LEU A 551 24.64 2.39 -6.93
CA LEU A 551 23.89 1.47 -7.78
C LEU A 551 24.47 0.04 -7.77
N ALA A 552 25.71 -0.15 -7.31
CA ALA A 552 26.27 -1.48 -7.04
C ALA A 552 25.70 -2.12 -5.75
N ARG A 553 25.19 -1.31 -4.82
CA ARG A 553 24.54 -1.73 -3.56
C ARG A 553 23.07 -1.29 -3.59
N ARG A 554 22.30 -2.02 -4.40
CA ARG A 554 20.87 -1.79 -4.59
C ARG A 554 20.11 -1.86 -3.27
N MET A 555 18.98 -1.17 -3.21
CA MET A 555 18.17 -1.04 -1.99
C MET A 555 16.92 -1.92 -2.05
N ASP A 556 16.57 -2.50 -0.91
CA ASP A 556 15.29 -3.18 -0.65
C ASP A 556 14.50 -2.32 0.34
N VAL A 557 13.24 -1.99 0.03
CA VAL A 557 12.38 -1.19 0.89
C VAL A 557 11.13 -1.96 1.23
N ARG A 558 10.86 -2.12 2.53
CA ARG A 558 9.68 -2.83 3.02
C ARG A 558 8.80 -1.94 3.88
N VAL A 559 7.54 -1.79 3.51
CA VAL A 559 6.53 -0.98 4.19
C VAL A 559 5.47 -1.89 4.82
N LYS A 560 5.36 -1.83 6.15
CA LYS A 560 4.42 -2.65 6.94
C LYS A 560 3.33 -1.86 7.65
N GLY A 561 3.48 -0.55 7.77
CA GLY A 561 2.52 0.34 8.43
C GLY A 561 1.57 0.95 7.41
N ALA A 562 1.84 2.19 6.99
CA ALA A 562 1.05 2.84 5.95
C ALA A 562 1.93 3.39 4.82
N LEU A 563 1.41 3.35 3.60
CA LEU A 563 2.02 3.92 2.41
C LEU A 563 1.21 5.14 1.96
N ASP A 564 1.86 6.29 1.90
CA ASP A 564 1.22 7.56 1.54
C ASP A 564 2.11 8.35 0.57
N LEU A 565 2.13 7.94 -0.70
CA LEU A 565 3.05 8.47 -1.71
C LEU A 565 2.41 9.46 -2.68
N ASP A 566 3.09 10.58 -2.87
CA ASP A 566 2.77 11.63 -3.84
C ASP A 566 4.07 12.24 -4.37
N GLY A 567 4.49 11.90 -5.58
CA GLY A 567 5.68 12.48 -6.20
C GLY A 567 7.03 11.86 -5.78
N LEU A 568 7.04 10.69 -5.16
CA LEU A 568 8.28 10.02 -4.75
C LEU A 568 9.14 9.62 -5.96
N THR A 569 10.44 9.91 -5.94
CA THR A 569 11.42 9.22 -6.78
C THR A 569 12.11 8.11 -5.98
N PHE A 570 11.89 6.86 -6.36
CA PHE A 570 12.57 5.68 -5.83
C PHE A 570 13.69 5.24 -6.78
N ARG A 571 14.95 5.35 -6.36
CA ARG A 571 16.12 5.19 -7.24
C ARG A 571 17.06 4.09 -6.78
N GLY A 572 17.35 3.13 -7.66
CA GLY A 572 18.33 2.09 -7.40
C GLY A 572 17.83 0.92 -6.55
N GLY A 573 16.53 0.63 -6.60
CA GLY A 573 15.94 -0.58 -6.04
C GLY A 573 16.56 -1.87 -6.59
N ASP A 574 16.56 -2.92 -5.78
CA ASP A 574 16.99 -4.26 -6.18
C ASP A 574 15.89 -5.01 -6.96
N ALA A 575 16.02 -6.34 -7.05
CA ALA A 575 15.06 -7.17 -7.77
C ALA A 575 13.73 -7.39 -7.03
N GLU A 576 13.62 -7.01 -5.75
CA GLU A 576 12.38 -7.06 -4.94
C GLU A 576 11.79 -5.66 -4.69
N GLY A 577 12.60 -4.60 -4.88
CA GLY A 577 12.13 -3.22 -5.08
C GLY A 577 11.47 -2.61 -3.84
N LEU A 578 10.27 -2.05 -4.02
CA LEU A 578 9.41 -1.54 -2.95
C LEU A 578 8.35 -2.59 -2.61
N GLU A 579 8.50 -3.26 -1.48
CA GLU A 579 7.55 -4.23 -0.94
C GLU A 579 6.59 -3.58 0.06
N VAL A 580 5.29 -3.78 -0.15
CA VAL A 580 4.20 -3.37 0.74
C VAL A 580 3.52 -4.63 1.25
N ALA A 581 3.63 -4.85 2.56
CA ALA A 581 3.11 -6.05 3.20
C ALA A 581 1.56 -6.06 3.23
N ASP A 582 0.98 -7.25 3.35
CA ASP A 582 -0.46 -7.50 3.45
C ASP A 582 -1.18 -6.78 4.59
N GLN A 583 -0.48 -6.53 5.69
CA GLN A 583 -0.99 -5.76 6.83
C GLN A 583 -0.94 -4.24 6.61
N ALA A 584 -0.28 -3.76 5.55
CA ALA A 584 -0.02 -2.35 5.37
C ALA A 584 -1.21 -1.63 4.74
N GLN A 585 -1.52 -0.43 5.22
CA GLN A 585 -2.55 0.43 4.64
C GLN A 585 -1.98 1.25 3.50
N VAL A 586 -2.49 1.08 2.28
CA VAL A 586 -2.16 1.97 1.14
C VAL A 586 -3.12 3.15 1.16
N LEU A 587 -2.64 4.31 1.62
CA LEU A 587 -3.44 5.55 1.70
C LEU A 587 -3.42 6.35 0.41
N ARG A 588 -2.25 6.46 -0.25
CA ARG A 588 -2.04 7.09 -1.57
C ARG A 588 -0.86 6.43 -2.27
N LEU A 589 -0.93 6.32 -3.59
CA LEU A 589 0.17 5.87 -4.45
C LEU A 589 0.14 6.66 -5.76
N ARG A 590 0.71 7.86 -5.84
CA ARG A 590 0.66 8.65 -7.09
C ARG A 590 1.95 9.34 -7.45
N LYS A 591 2.17 9.56 -8.75
CA LYS A 591 3.35 10.24 -9.30
C LYS A 591 4.66 9.62 -8.79
N VAL A 592 4.69 8.30 -8.64
CA VAL A 592 5.84 7.58 -8.10
C VAL A 592 6.73 7.11 -9.24
N ARG A 593 8.01 7.46 -9.16
CA ARG A 593 9.01 7.27 -10.20
C ARG A 593 10.07 6.26 -9.75
N PHE A 594 10.11 5.09 -10.38
CA PHE A 594 11.12 4.06 -10.20
C PHE A 594 12.27 4.28 -11.20
N GLU A 595 13.41 4.74 -10.72
CA GLU A 595 14.58 5.08 -11.55
C GLU A 595 15.73 4.09 -11.33
N ALA A 596 16.34 3.63 -12.42
CA ALA A 596 17.55 2.81 -12.38
C ALA A 596 17.44 1.57 -11.48
N VAL A 597 16.28 0.92 -11.42
CA VAL A 597 16.07 -0.34 -10.67
C VAL A 597 16.81 -1.52 -11.33
N ALA A 598 17.08 -2.58 -10.59
CA ALA A 598 17.87 -3.72 -11.08
C ALA A 598 17.10 -4.59 -12.09
N PRO A 599 17.49 -4.67 -13.38
CA PRO A 599 16.76 -5.47 -14.36
C PRO A 599 16.99 -6.97 -14.18
N GLY A 600 15.96 -7.80 -14.36
CA GLY A 600 16.08 -9.26 -14.36
C GLY A 600 14.76 -9.98 -14.63
N ALA A 601 14.83 -11.19 -15.19
CA ALA A 601 13.65 -12.05 -15.30
C ALA A 601 13.15 -12.40 -13.88
N GLY A 602 11.87 -12.12 -13.60
CA GLY A 602 11.28 -12.34 -12.27
C GLY A 602 11.44 -11.19 -11.28
N SER A 603 12.09 -10.07 -11.63
CA SER A 603 12.25 -8.92 -10.73
C SER A 603 10.93 -8.20 -10.45
N ARG A 604 10.59 -7.99 -9.17
CA ARG A 604 9.43 -7.27 -8.66
C ARG A 604 9.88 -5.89 -8.18
N HIS A 605 9.55 -4.82 -8.90
CA HIS A 605 9.99 -3.47 -8.51
C HIS A 605 9.01 -2.77 -7.57
N LEU A 606 7.75 -3.18 -7.60
CA LEU A 606 6.73 -2.83 -6.63
C LEU A 606 5.94 -4.08 -6.32
N SER A 607 5.86 -4.47 -5.05
CA SER A 607 5.05 -5.59 -4.59
C SER A 607 4.01 -5.07 -3.61
N ILE A 608 2.73 -5.37 -3.82
CA ILE A 608 1.66 -5.03 -2.89
C ILE A 608 0.82 -6.28 -2.67
N ALA A 609 0.83 -6.77 -1.44
CA ALA A 609 -0.16 -7.73 -0.98
C ALA A 609 -1.21 -6.97 -0.18
N ALA A 610 -2.50 -7.24 -0.40
CA ALA A 610 -3.57 -6.80 0.48
C ALA A 610 -4.85 -7.58 0.19
N PRO A 611 -5.77 -7.71 1.15
CA PRO A 611 -7.09 -8.27 0.86
C PRO A 611 -7.88 -7.30 -0.02
N ARG A 612 -8.52 -7.82 -1.07
CA ARG A 612 -9.49 -7.10 -1.91
C ARG A 612 -8.96 -5.83 -2.60
N LEU A 613 -7.78 -5.93 -3.20
CA LEU A 613 -6.99 -4.79 -3.68
C LEU A 613 -7.62 -4.06 -4.90
N ASP A 614 -7.97 -2.77 -4.72
CA ASP A 614 -8.46 -1.81 -5.74
C ASP A 614 -7.63 -0.53 -5.62
N LEU A 615 -6.53 -0.46 -6.39
CA LEU A 615 -5.55 0.62 -6.29
C LEU A 615 -5.75 1.67 -7.39
N ASN A 616 -5.74 2.92 -6.96
CA ASN A 616 -5.54 4.04 -7.85
C ASN A 616 -4.08 4.46 -7.79
N ALA A 617 -3.34 4.26 -8.87
CA ALA A 617 -1.92 4.53 -8.96
C ALA A 617 -1.52 5.49 -10.11
N PRO A 618 -2.18 6.65 -10.25
CA PRO A 618 -1.94 7.54 -11.38
C PRO A 618 -0.51 8.10 -11.36
N GLY A 619 0.17 8.05 -12.50
CA GLY A 619 1.51 8.61 -12.67
C GLY A 619 2.62 7.71 -12.10
N LEU A 620 2.34 6.40 -11.97
CA LEU A 620 3.35 5.39 -11.67
C LEU A 620 4.27 5.19 -12.88
N TRP A 621 5.59 5.31 -12.69
CA TRP A 621 6.57 5.33 -13.78
C TRP A 621 7.80 4.47 -13.48
N PHE A 622 8.37 3.82 -14.51
CA PHE A 622 9.59 3.00 -14.41
C PHE A 622 10.60 3.37 -15.54
N ASP A 623 11.83 3.77 -15.20
CA ASP A 623 12.83 4.22 -16.19
C ASP A 623 13.54 3.06 -16.90
N ALA A 624 13.81 3.25 -18.19
CA ALA A 624 14.95 2.66 -18.90
C ALA A 624 15.11 1.12 -18.84
N LEU A 625 14.03 0.34 -18.82
CA LEU A 625 14.17 -1.11 -19.01
C LEU A 625 13.35 -1.68 -20.19
N ALA A 626 13.67 -2.88 -20.67
CA ALA A 626 13.09 -3.39 -21.90
C ALA A 626 11.66 -3.92 -21.69
N ALA A 627 10.88 -4.03 -22.78
CA ALA A 627 9.56 -4.66 -22.77
C ALA A 627 9.62 -6.06 -22.11
N GLY A 628 8.72 -6.32 -21.14
CA GLY A 628 8.65 -7.58 -20.40
C GLY A 628 9.68 -7.75 -19.26
N GLN A 629 10.40 -6.70 -18.85
CA GLN A 629 11.42 -6.79 -17.79
C GLN A 629 11.03 -6.17 -16.44
N PHE A 630 9.80 -5.69 -16.25
CA PHE A 630 9.38 -5.09 -14.97
C PHE A 630 8.20 -5.88 -14.41
N ASN A 631 8.27 -6.27 -13.13
CA ASN A 631 7.10 -6.82 -12.45
C ASN A 631 6.63 -5.85 -11.37
N LEU A 632 5.38 -5.46 -11.48
CA LEU A 632 4.55 -5.06 -10.36
C LEU A 632 3.84 -6.34 -9.90
N SER A 633 4.09 -6.76 -8.66
CA SER A 633 3.55 -8.00 -8.08
C SER A 633 2.39 -7.64 -7.18
N LEU A 634 1.18 -8.01 -7.56
CA LEU A 634 -0.01 -7.72 -6.78
C LEU A 634 -0.66 -9.02 -6.35
N THR A 635 -0.96 -9.13 -5.06
CA THR A 635 -1.52 -10.34 -4.47
C THR A 635 -2.77 -9.99 -3.68
N ASP A 636 -3.93 -10.54 -4.08
CA ASP A 636 -5.11 -10.58 -3.19
C ASP A 636 -4.87 -11.65 -2.13
N THR A 637 -4.84 -11.25 -0.86
CA THR A 637 -4.58 -12.18 0.25
C THR A 637 -5.83 -12.88 0.78
N GLU A 638 -7.03 -12.52 0.30
CA GLU A 638 -8.32 -13.10 0.70
C GLU A 638 -9.17 -13.49 -0.54
N PRO A 639 -8.78 -14.53 -1.30
CA PRO A 639 -9.50 -14.95 -2.51
C PRO A 639 -10.79 -15.69 -2.14
N SER A 640 -11.88 -14.97 -1.86
CA SER A 640 -13.19 -15.57 -1.56
C SER A 640 -14.01 -15.96 -2.81
N SER A 641 -13.53 -15.63 -4.00
CA SER A 641 -14.13 -15.91 -5.32
C SER A 641 -13.07 -15.58 -6.37
N ALA A 642 -13.28 -15.91 -7.65
CA ALA A 642 -12.39 -15.57 -8.76
C ALA A 642 -12.37 -14.04 -9.04
N GLU A 643 -12.06 -13.24 -8.02
CA GLU A 643 -12.09 -11.79 -8.05
C GLU A 643 -10.67 -11.24 -8.19
N ASP A 644 -10.38 -10.77 -9.39
CA ASP A 644 -9.09 -10.19 -9.75
C ASP A 644 -8.79 -8.85 -9.03
N VAL A 645 -7.51 -8.60 -8.78
CA VAL A 645 -6.97 -7.30 -8.29
C VAL A 645 -7.06 -6.25 -9.39
N ILE A 646 -7.48 -5.01 -9.08
CA ILE A 646 -7.58 -3.91 -10.06
C ILE A 646 -6.58 -2.79 -9.75
N VAL A 647 -5.83 -2.33 -10.76
CA VAL A 647 -4.99 -1.12 -10.67
C VAL A 647 -5.23 -0.18 -11.85
N ASN A 648 -5.50 1.09 -11.55
CA ASN A 648 -5.63 2.17 -12.54
C ASN A 648 -4.36 3.04 -12.53
N LEU A 649 -3.74 3.31 -13.69
CA LEU A 649 -2.34 3.77 -13.74
C LEU A 649 -2.08 5.13 -14.40
N GLU A 650 -2.97 5.63 -15.26
CA GLU A 650 -2.64 6.77 -16.14
C GLU A 650 -2.84 8.14 -15.46
N ASP A 651 -1.89 9.08 -15.69
CA ASP A 651 -1.94 10.48 -15.24
C ASP A 651 -1.61 11.42 -16.43
N ARG A 652 -2.58 12.25 -16.83
CA ARG A 652 -2.46 13.23 -17.94
C ARG A 652 -2.07 14.65 -17.50
N GLY A 653 -1.70 14.87 -16.24
CA GLY A 653 -1.27 16.20 -15.78
C GLY A 653 -0.14 16.83 -16.61
N ALA A 654 -0.15 18.16 -16.76
CA ALA A 654 0.69 18.96 -17.67
C ALA A 654 2.23 18.92 -17.45
N GLY A 655 2.75 18.04 -16.60
CA GLY A 655 4.19 17.84 -16.36
C GLY A 655 4.69 16.58 -17.08
N ALA A 656 5.91 16.65 -17.64
CA ALA A 656 6.53 15.58 -18.42
C ALA A 656 6.60 14.24 -17.69
N ASN A 657 5.54 13.45 -17.79
CA ASN A 657 5.51 12.03 -17.45
C ASN A 657 5.57 11.28 -18.78
N GLY A 658 6.65 10.50 -18.97
CA GLY A 658 6.85 9.69 -20.16
C GLY A 658 5.76 8.62 -20.32
N PRO A 659 5.74 7.87 -21.44
CA PRO A 659 4.78 6.78 -21.62
C PRO A 659 4.84 5.93 -20.35
N GLY A 660 3.70 5.69 -19.69
CA GLY A 660 3.64 4.96 -18.42
C GLY A 660 4.21 3.54 -18.53
N VAL A 661 3.70 2.60 -17.74
CA VAL A 661 4.24 1.24 -17.67
C VAL A 661 4.28 0.45 -19.01
N GLY A 662 3.69 0.98 -20.09
CA GLY A 662 3.68 0.41 -21.44
C GLY A 662 2.85 -0.88 -21.55
N ALA A 663 2.32 -1.16 -22.74
CA ALA A 663 1.49 -2.35 -22.99
C ALA A 663 2.21 -3.71 -22.85
N ALA A 664 3.50 -3.73 -22.52
CA ALA A 664 4.31 -4.94 -22.37
C ALA A 664 4.30 -5.51 -20.93
N PHE A 665 3.39 -5.03 -20.09
CA PHE A 665 3.24 -5.40 -18.69
C PHE A 665 2.34 -6.64 -18.56
N GLU A 666 2.87 -7.85 -18.73
CA GLU A 666 2.09 -9.09 -18.52
C GLU A 666 2.92 -10.24 -17.95
N GLN A 667 3.00 -10.31 -16.61
CA GLN A 667 2.99 -11.60 -15.94
C GLN A 667 2.27 -11.47 -14.58
N GLN A 668 0.95 -11.64 -14.62
CA GLN A 668 0.11 -11.73 -13.43
C GLN A 668 0.40 -13.07 -12.73
N LEU A 669 1.19 -13.04 -11.66
CA LEU A 669 1.22 -14.14 -10.70
C LEU A 669 0.08 -13.93 -9.69
N GLY A 670 -1.18 -14.13 -10.12
CA GLY A 670 -2.32 -14.07 -9.20
C GLY A 670 -3.68 -13.57 -9.73
N GLY A 671 -3.86 -13.36 -11.04
CA GLY A 671 -5.14 -12.86 -11.60
C GLY A 671 -5.39 -11.38 -11.25
N ALA A 672 -4.53 -10.46 -11.70
CA ALA A 672 -4.66 -9.03 -11.42
C ALA A 672 -4.90 -8.22 -12.70
N GLU A 673 -6.13 -7.79 -12.97
CA GLU A 673 -6.46 -6.94 -14.14
C GLU A 673 -5.87 -5.51 -13.98
N VAL A 674 -5.03 -5.11 -14.93
CA VAL A 674 -4.45 -3.76 -14.98
C VAL A 674 -5.23 -2.92 -15.97
N ASN A 675 -5.84 -1.84 -15.49
CA ASN A 675 -6.60 -0.92 -16.33
C ASN A 675 -5.76 0.28 -16.76
N TRP A 676 -5.78 0.53 -18.05
CA TRP A 676 -5.22 1.72 -18.69
C TRP A 676 -6.32 2.74 -18.90
N VAL A 677 -6.69 3.43 -17.83
CA VAL A 677 -7.71 4.48 -17.83
C VAL A 677 -7.18 5.71 -17.11
N HIS A 678 -7.63 6.89 -17.54
CA HIS A 678 -7.33 8.13 -16.83
C HIS A 678 -8.16 8.14 -15.56
N ALA A 679 -7.50 8.06 -14.41
CA ALA A 679 -8.18 8.12 -13.14
C ALA A 679 -7.87 9.47 -12.47
N ALA A 680 -8.93 10.16 -12.07
CA ALA A 680 -8.77 11.34 -11.23
C ALA A 680 -8.01 10.99 -9.95
N PRO A 681 -7.26 11.95 -9.36
CA PRO A 681 -6.61 11.75 -8.08
C PRO A 681 -7.61 11.35 -6.97
N ASP A 682 -7.12 10.74 -5.88
CA ASP A 682 -7.93 10.35 -4.69
C ASP A 682 -8.56 11.52 -3.90
N THR A 683 -8.61 12.72 -4.49
CA THR A 683 -9.31 13.90 -3.98
C THR A 683 -10.82 13.75 -4.10
N THR A 684 -11.29 12.92 -5.04
CA THR A 684 -12.67 12.47 -5.08
C THR A 684 -12.84 11.30 -4.12
N ARG A 685 -13.59 11.49 -3.04
CA ARG A 685 -13.95 10.44 -2.06
C ARG A 685 -15.45 10.52 -1.79
N GLY A 686 -16.00 9.54 -1.09
CA GLY A 686 -17.43 9.49 -0.79
C GLY A 686 -18.25 8.86 -1.92
N VAL A 687 -19.56 9.05 -1.86
CA VAL A 687 -20.55 8.43 -2.74
C VAL A 687 -20.72 9.26 -4.01
N GLY A 688 -20.31 8.73 -5.16
CA GLY A 688 -20.54 9.36 -6.46
C GLY A 688 -22.03 9.57 -6.78
N LEU A 689 -22.38 10.73 -7.36
CA LEU A 689 -23.76 11.10 -7.71
C LEU A 689 -23.97 11.22 -9.21
N GLY A 690 -24.88 10.38 -9.75
CA GLY A 690 -25.29 10.43 -11.16
C GLY A 690 -24.12 10.26 -12.12
N PHE A 691 -24.16 10.97 -13.25
CA PHE A 691 -23.07 11.05 -14.22
C PHE A 691 -22.36 12.40 -14.15
N PRO A 692 -21.05 12.45 -14.45
CA PRO A 692 -20.31 13.71 -14.47
C PRO A 692 -20.87 14.67 -15.53
N GLN A 693 -20.85 15.96 -15.24
CA GLN A 693 -21.44 16.97 -16.11
C GLN A 693 -20.33 17.70 -16.86
N VAL A 694 -20.18 17.38 -18.14
CA VAL A 694 -19.30 18.12 -19.06
C VAL A 694 -19.95 19.46 -19.35
N ALA A 695 -19.22 20.55 -19.13
CA ALA A 695 -19.75 21.91 -19.17
C ALA A 695 -19.17 22.73 -20.33
N TRP A 696 -20.06 23.42 -21.04
CA TRP A 696 -19.73 24.19 -22.25
C TRP A 696 -20.15 25.64 -22.14
N ASP A 697 -19.34 26.54 -22.69
CA ASP A 697 -19.74 27.92 -22.84
C ASP A 697 -20.79 28.00 -23.97
N LEU A 698 -22.01 28.40 -23.62
CA LEU A 698 -23.16 28.37 -24.55
C LEU A 698 -23.01 29.33 -25.74
N ASN A 699 -22.10 30.30 -25.67
CA ASN A 699 -21.84 31.24 -26.76
C ASN A 699 -20.79 30.73 -27.75
N THR A 700 -19.79 29.98 -27.26
CA THR A 700 -18.64 29.53 -28.04
C THR A 700 -18.63 28.03 -28.31
N PHE A 701 -19.44 27.26 -27.58
CA PHE A 701 -19.43 25.79 -27.51
C PHE A 701 -18.07 25.21 -27.09
N ALA A 702 -17.22 26.02 -26.45
CA ALA A 702 -15.97 25.55 -25.88
C ALA A 702 -16.23 24.87 -24.53
N GLU A 703 -15.70 23.67 -24.35
CA GLU A 703 -15.67 23.02 -23.04
C GLU A 703 -14.80 23.83 -22.08
N TYR A 704 -15.26 24.00 -20.84
CA TYR A 704 -14.55 24.78 -19.83
C TYR A 704 -14.35 24.05 -18.50
N ALA A 705 -15.10 22.98 -18.23
CA ALA A 705 -14.92 22.13 -17.06
C ALA A 705 -15.74 20.84 -17.19
N THR A 706 -15.37 19.81 -16.41
CA THR A 706 -16.30 18.76 -15.98
C THR A 706 -16.61 18.92 -14.49
N TYR A 707 -17.85 18.70 -14.09
CA TYR A 707 -18.28 18.67 -12.68
C TYR A 707 -18.70 17.26 -12.25
N ALA A 708 -18.15 16.77 -11.14
CA ALA A 708 -18.60 15.52 -10.53
C ALA A 708 -18.95 15.74 -9.06
N ALA A 709 -20.12 15.28 -8.64
CA ALA A 709 -20.62 15.43 -7.27
C ALA A 709 -20.46 14.14 -6.46
N PHE A 710 -20.11 14.31 -5.20
CA PHE A 710 -19.86 13.24 -4.25
C PHE A 710 -20.51 13.57 -2.91
N ARG A 711 -21.25 12.62 -2.33
CA ARG A 711 -21.81 12.73 -0.98
C ARG A 711 -20.85 12.22 0.08
N ASP A 712 -20.93 12.78 1.28
CA ASP A 712 -20.27 12.21 2.46
C ASP A 712 -18.75 12.00 2.28
N VAL A 713 -18.07 13.00 1.73
CA VAL A 713 -16.67 12.86 1.25
C VAL A 713 -15.69 12.51 2.38
N ASP A 714 -16.00 12.93 3.60
CA ASP A 714 -15.17 12.72 4.79
C ASP A 714 -15.79 11.71 5.79
N GLY A 715 -16.75 10.88 5.35
CA GLY A 715 -17.46 9.89 6.18
C GLY A 715 -18.98 10.06 6.18
N LEU A 716 -19.72 9.11 6.76
CA LEU A 716 -21.19 9.15 6.80
C LEU A 716 -21.72 10.43 7.48
N ASN A 717 -22.71 11.08 6.85
CA ASN A 717 -23.30 12.35 7.28
C ASN A 717 -22.28 13.49 7.38
N THR A 718 -21.33 13.57 6.43
CA THR A 718 -20.37 14.68 6.33
C THR A 718 -20.71 15.59 5.15
N ALA A 719 -19.83 16.52 4.80
CA ALA A 719 -20.10 17.46 3.72
C ALA A 719 -20.05 16.76 2.35
N ASP A 720 -20.93 17.20 1.45
CA ASP A 720 -20.89 16.81 0.05
C ASP A 720 -20.00 17.77 -0.73
N ARG A 721 -19.37 17.28 -1.82
CA ARG A 721 -18.50 18.10 -2.67
C ARG A 721 -18.80 17.91 -4.15
N ILE A 722 -18.74 19.01 -4.90
CA ILE A 722 -18.71 19.01 -6.36
C ILE A 722 -17.30 19.39 -6.80
N HIS A 723 -16.54 18.43 -7.30
CA HIS A 723 -15.19 18.64 -7.80
C HIS A 723 -15.20 19.18 -9.23
N VAL A 724 -14.22 20.03 -9.54
CA VAL A 724 -14.05 20.63 -10.86
C VAL A 724 -12.84 19.99 -11.53
N PHE A 725 -13.02 19.55 -12.77
CA PHE A 725 -11.98 18.95 -13.60
C PHE A 725 -11.68 19.84 -14.81
N ASP A 726 -10.53 19.59 -15.42
CA ASP A 726 -10.03 20.36 -16.55
C ASP A 726 -11.02 20.49 -17.72
N ALA A 727 -10.84 21.55 -18.51
CA ALA A 727 -11.53 21.77 -19.78
C ALA A 727 -11.01 20.87 -20.92
N ALA A 728 -9.92 20.14 -20.67
CA ALA A 728 -9.28 19.26 -21.63
C ALA A 728 -9.98 17.89 -21.72
N GLY A 729 -10.98 17.63 -20.86
CA GLY A 729 -11.67 16.36 -20.77
C GLY A 729 -10.76 15.25 -20.28
N ASP A 730 -9.56 15.57 -19.78
CA ASP A 730 -8.52 14.60 -19.42
C ASP A 730 -8.68 14.09 -17.97
N GLY A 731 -9.70 14.57 -17.26
CA GLY A 731 -10.00 14.15 -15.89
C GLY A 731 -9.03 14.67 -14.83
N VAL A 732 -8.23 15.70 -15.14
CA VAL A 732 -7.32 16.33 -14.18
C VAL A 732 -8.13 17.21 -13.22
N ASP A 733 -8.05 16.91 -11.92
CA ASP A 733 -8.64 17.73 -10.86
C ASP A 733 -8.04 19.14 -10.88
N ALA A 734 -8.89 20.15 -11.01
CA ALA A 734 -8.50 21.55 -11.05
C ALA A 734 -8.02 22.09 -9.68
N GLY A 735 -8.13 21.29 -8.62
CA GLY A 735 -7.62 21.58 -7.28
C GLY A 735 -8.58 22.35 -6.38
N TYR A 736 -9.81 22.59 -6.83
CA TYR A 736 -10.87 23.27 -6.07
C TYR A 736 -12.23 22.58 -6.24
N TRP A 737 -13.11 22.79 -5.27
CA TRP A 737 -14.44 22.16 -5.22
C TRP A 737 -15.49 23.09 -4.60
N PHE A 738 -16.75 22.79 -4.86
CA PHE A 738 -17.90 23.41 -4.21
C PHE A 738 -18.40 22.51 -3.08
N GLU A 739 -18.64 23.05 -1.89
CA GLU A 739 -18.96 22.26 -0.70
C GLU A 739 -20.37 22.55 -0.19
N VAL A 740 -21.13 21.48 0.09
CA VAL A 740 -22.42 21.52 0.79
C VAL A 740 -22.23 20.97 2.20
N PRO A 741 -22.37 21.78 3.26
CA PRO A 741 -22.22 21.29 4.63
C PRO A 741 -23.29 20.25 4.99
N ALA A 742 -22.92 19.25 5.80
CA ALA A 742 -23.86 18.21 6.29
C ALA A 742 -25.16 18.79 6.91
N ALA A 743 -25.07 19.96 7.55
CA ALA A 743 -26.23 20.62 8.16
C ALA A 743 -27.26 21.16 7.14
N ASP A 744 -26.87 21.30 5.88
CA ASP A 744 -27.74 21.72 4.78
C ASP A 744 -28.31 20.53 3.98
N GLY A 745 -27.99 19.30 4.39
CA GLY A 745 -28.50 18.05 3.83
C GLY A 745 -27.73 17.58 2.60
N ASP A 746 -28.15 16.44 2.07
CA ASP A 746 -27.46 15.76 0.97
C ASP A 746 -27.88 16.34 -0.39
N ILE A 747 -26.93 16.48 -1.30
CA ILE A 747 -27.16 16.80 -2.71
C ILE A 747 -28.10 15.76 -3.33
N VAL A 748 -29.14 16.24 -4.01
CA VAL A 748 -30.11 15.41 -4.74
C VAL A 748 -29.81 15.47 -6.24
N GLY A 749 -29.56 14.31 -6.83
CA GLY A 749 -29.26 14.20 -8.26
C GLY A 749 -27.85 14.67 -8.62
N PHE A 750 -27.66 15.07 -9.87
CA PHE A 750 -26.40 15.64 -10.37
C PHE A 750 -26.43 17.18 -10.29
N PRO A 751 -25.26 17.84 -10.17
CA PRO A 751 -25.18 19.30 -10.22
C PRO A 751 -25.56 19.79 -11.62
N TRP A 752 -26.04 21.03 -11.75
CA TRP A 752 -26.39 21.60 -13.05
C TRP A 752 -25.53 22.81 -13.35
N TRP A 753 -24.82 22.81 -14.47
CA TRP A 753 -24.02 23.96 -14.90
C TRP A 753 -24.80 24.80 -15.91
N ASP A 754 -24.52 26.11 -15.93
CA ASP A 754 -25.13 27.05 -16.88
C ASP A 754 -24.32 28.36 -16.99
N GLN A 755 -24.77 29.29 -17.83
CA GLN A 755 -24.20 30.62 -17.98
C GLN A 755 -25.22 31.70 -17.59
N LEU A 756 -24.82 32.62 -16.69
CA LEU A 756 -25.63 33.78 -16.35
C LEU A 756 -25.71 34.75 -17.55
N PRO A 757 -26.74 35.62 -17.62
CA PRO A 757 -26.80 36.70 -18.60
C PRO A 757 -25.61 37.67 -18.55
N SER A 758 -24.88 37.71 -17.43
CA SER A 758 -23.61 38.45 -17.27
C SER A 758 -22.43 37.81 -18.03
N GLY A 759 -22.55 36.55 -18.44
CA GLY A 759 -21.51 35.74 -19.06
C GLY A 759 -20.75 34.83 -18.09
N GLU A 760 -20.99 34.95 -16.79
CA GLU A 760 -20.36 34.12 -15.75
C GLU A 760 -20.89 32.68 -15.80
N HIS A 761 -19.99 31.70 -15.72
CA HIS A 761 -20.34 30.28 -15.61
C HIS A 761 -20.71 29.95 -14.17
N VAL A 762 -21.84 29.26 -13.98
CA VAL A 762 -22.37 28.92 -12.66
C VAL A 762 -22.69 27.44 -12.55
N VAL A 763 -22.65 26.94 -11.31
CA VAL A 763 -23.06 25.58 -10.94
C VAL A 763 -24.15 25.66 -9.88
N TRP A 764 -25.21 24.89 -10.08
CA TRP A 764 -26.37 24.77 -9.21
C TRP A 764 -26.43 23.39 -8.57
N ALA A 765 -26.84 23.35 -7.30
CA ALA A 765 -27.17 22.12 -6.61
C ALA A 765 -28.36 22.32 -5.69
N VAL A 766 -29.07 21.24 -5.39
CA VAL A 766 -30.22 21.24 -4.48
C VAL A 766 -30.09 20.10 -3.48
N THR A 767 -30.66 20.26 -2.28
CA THR A 767 -30.55 19.24 -1.22
C THR A 767 -31.90 18.66 -0.79
N ASN A 768 -31.86 17.49 -0.17
CA ASN A 768 -33.03 16.82 0.40
C ASN A 768 -33.71 17.64 1.53
N LEU A 769 -33.03 18.64 2.09
CA LEU A 769 -33.56 19.58 3.08
C LEU A 769 -34.08 20.90 2.46
N GLY A 770 -34.32 20.91 1.15
CA GLY A 770 -34.95 22.06 0.48
C GLY A 770 -34.01 23.25 0.31
N ARG A 771 -32.69 23.01 0.28
CA ARG A 771 -31.69 24.05 0.02
C ARG A 771 -31.37 24.13 -1.45
N VAL A 772 -31.15 25.34 -1.94
CA VAL A 772 -30.65 25.62 -3.29
C VAL A 772 -29.32 26.33 -3.14
N PHE A 773 -28.30 25.83 -3.81
CA PHE A 773 -26.97 26.40 -3.85
C PHE A 773 -26.63 26.90 -5.26
N ARG A 774 -25.81 27.94 -5.32
CA ARG A 774 -25.17 28.42 -6.55
C ARG A 774 -23.73 28.80 -6.26
N TRP A 775 -22.85 28.45 -7.18
CA TRP A 775 -21.45 28.91 -7.20
C TRP A 775 -21.11 29.46 -8.58
N THR A 776 -20.35 30.54 -8.62
CA THR A 776 -19.68 31.02 -9.82
C THR A 776 -18.36 30.26 -10.00
N ASN A 777 -18.13 29.67 -11.18
CA ASN A 777 -16.88 29.00 -11.49
C ASN A 777 -15.77 30.04 -11.79
N PRO A 778 -14.70 30.12 -10.99
CA PRO A 778 -13.61 31.08 -11.23
C PRO A 778 -12.65 30.64 -12.35
N GLY A 779 -12.75 29.41 -12.86
CA GLY A 779 -11.84 28.82 -13.84
C GLY A 779 -10.47 28.37 -13.28
N SER A 780 -10.13 28.77 -12.05
CA SER A 780 -8.95 28.30 -11.32
C SER A 780 -9.12 28.55 -9.82
N GLY A 781 -8.49 27.73 -8.97
CA GLY A 781 -8.61 27.86 -7.51
C GLY A 781 -7.82 26.80 -6.75
N VAL A 782 -7.87 26.87 -5.41
CA VAL A 782 -7.36 25.83 -4.50
C VAL A 782 -8.33 25.68 -3.33
N GLY A 783 -8.77 24.47 -3.06
CA GLY A 783 -9.61 24.15 -1.90
C GLY A 783 -11.11 24.35 -2.09
N ALA A 784 -11.85 24.34 -0.98
CA ALA A 784 -13.29 24.58 -0.95
C ALA A 784 -13.63 26.04 -1.28
N LEU A 785 -14.58 26.25 -2.19
CA LEU A 785 -15.11 27.56 -2.54
C LEU A 785 -16.46 27.82 -1.86
N PRO A 786 -16.67 29.01 -1.26
CA PRO A 786 -17.94 29.37 -0.66
C PRO A 786 -19.02 29.58 -1.74
N PRO A 787 -20.30 29.34 -1.42
CA PRO A 787 -21.41 29.68 -2.31
C PRO A 787 -21.50 31.18 -2.59
N ASP A 788 -22.14 31.52 -3.70
CA ASP A 788 -22.34 32.91 -4.10
C ASP A 788 -23.07 33.71 -3.01
N PRO A 789 -22.84 35.04 -2.92
CA PRO A 789 -23.54 35.88 -1.96
C PRO A 789 -25.06 35.73 -2.07
N GLY A 790 -25.69 35.33 -0.96
CA GLY A 790 -27.11 35.04 -0.91
C GLY A 790 -27.46 33.56 -1.11
N PHE A 791 -26.51 32.63 -1.10
CA PHE A 791 -26.76 31.19 -1.08
C PHE A 791 -26.13 30.52 0.16
N PRO A 792 -26.64 29.35 0.61
CA PRO A 792 -27.82 28.67 0.10
C PRO A 792 -29.14 29.41 0.40
N GLN A 793 -30.14 29.22 -0.46
CA GLN A 793 -31.52 29.63 -0.21
C GLN A 793 -32.33 28.46 0.34
N ILE A 794 -33.17 28.72 1.35
CA ILE A 794 -34.16 27.76 1.86
C ILE A 794 -35.45 27.96 1.09
N ILE A 795 -35.94 26.90 0.45
CA ILE A 795 -37.21 26.95 -0.26
C ILE A 795 -38.32 26.42 0.65
N THR A 796 -39.38 27.22 0.76
CA THR A 796 -40.61 26.85 1.49
C THR A 796 -41.82 27.15 0.61
N ASP A 797 -42.80 26.25 0.59
CA ASP A 797 -44.07 26.45 -0.12
C ASP A 797 -45.19 26.54 0.92
N GLY A 798 -45.92 27.65 0.94
CA GLY A 798 -46.92 27.93 1.98
C GLY A 798 -46.37 27.95 3.42
N GLY A 799 -45.06 28.20 3.59
CA GLY A 799 -44.36 28.15 4.88
C GLY A 799 -44.02 26.74 5.37
N GLN A 800 -44.26 25.70 4.56
CA GLN A 800 -43.83 24.33 4.83
C GLN A 800 -42.46 24.07 4.16
N PRO A 801 -41.59 23.26 4.79
CA PRO A 801 -40.33 22.84 4.17
C PRO A 801 -40.57 22.04 2.88
N VAL A 802 -39.75 22.31 1.87
CA VAL A 802 -39.69 21.53 0.63
C VAL A 802 -38.66 20.40 0.77
N VAL A 803 -38.97 19.24 0.22
CA VAL A 803 -38.01 18.14 0.03
C VAL A 803 -37.79 17.97 -1.47
N PHE A 804 -36.60 18.28 -1.98
CA PHE A 804 -36.28 18.08 -3.39
C PHE A 804 -36.05 16.60 -3.70
N THR A 805 -36.45 16.17 -4.89
CA THR A 805 -36.40 14.77 -5.33
C THR A 805 -35.81 14.59 -6.73
N SER A 806 -35.35 15.65 -7.38
CA SER A 806 -34.66 15.59 -8.67
C SER A 806 -33.47 16.54 -8.72
N SER A 807 -32.56 16.31 -9.69
CA SER A 807 -31.58 17.32 -10.10
C SER A 807 -32.27 18.62 -10.50
N PRO A 808 -31.63 19.79 -10.31
CA PRO A 808 -32.09 21.03 -10.89
C PRO A 808 -31.80 21.05 -12.40
N ILE A 809 -32.60 21.78 -13.18
CA ILE A 809 -32.39 22.00 -14.62
C ILE A 809 -32.85 23.42 -14.98
N SER A 810 -32.19 24.12 -15.90
CA SER A 810 -32.55 25.51 -16.24
C SER A 810 -32.89 25.71 -17.71
N ASP A 811 -33.69 26.74 -18.00
CA ASP A 811 -33.88 27.25 -19.37
C ASP A 811 -32.83 28.30 -19.79
N SER A 812 -31.74 28.43 -19.03
CA SER A 812 -30.65 29.39 -19.20
C SER A 812 -31.03 30.88 -19.18
N GLN A 813 -32.28 31.24 -18.90
CA GLN A 813 -32.73 32.63 -19.02
C GLN A 813 -33.60 33.10 -17.85
N SER A 814 -34.61 32.33 -17.50
CA SER A 814 -35.70 32.78 -16.64
C SER A 814 -35.78 31.97 -15.36
N TYR A 815 -35.69 30.64 -15.47
CA TYR A 815 -36.00 29.77 -14.34
C TYR A 815 -35.05 28.57 -14.21
N LEU A 816 -34.79 28.22 -12.95
CA LEU A 816 -34.27 26.93 -12.52
C LEU A 816 -35.46 26.06 -12.06
N PHE A 817 -35.52 24.85 -12.54
CA PHE A 817 -36.63 23.91 -12.39
C PHE A 817 -36.18 22.71 -11.57
N VAL A 818 -37.02 22.27 -10.63
CA VAL A 818 -36.70 21.14 -9.74
C VAL A 818 -37.98 20.47 -9.24
N ALA A 819 -38.01 19.14 -9.19
CA ALA A 819 -39.12 18.38 -8.60
C ALA A 819 -38.91 18.17 -7.10
N GLY A 820 -40.02 18.08 -6.36
CA GLY A 820 -39.98 17.75 -4.95
C GLY A 820 -41.35 17.54 -4.34
N THR A 821 -41.41 17.56 -3.02
CA THR A 821 -42.66 17.46 -2.27
C THR A 821 -42.80 18.60 -1.28
N THR A 822 -44.05 18.99 -0.99
CA THR A 822 -44.41 19.87 0.12
C THR A 822 -45.49 19.17 0.94
N ALA A 823 -45.20 18.91 2.21
CA ALA A 823 -46.09 18.15 3.10
C ALA A 823 -46.58 16.83 2.46
N GLY A 824 -45.69 16.13 1.74
CA GLY A 824 -45.97 14.88 1.03
C GLY A 824 -46.74 15.03 -0.28
N SER A 825 -47.21 16.24 -0.64
CA SER A 825 -47.83 16.48 -1.95
C SER A 825 -46.75 16.71 -3.01
N PRO A 826 -46.79 15.99 -4.14
CA PRO A 826 -45.81 16.16 -5.20
C PRO A 826 -46.00 17.51 -5.92
N ARG A 827 -44.88 18.17 -6.17
CA ARG A 827 -44.81 19.49 -6.79
C ARG A 827 -43.63 19.53 -7.76
N PHE A 828 -43.76 20.38 -8.76
CA PHE A 828 -42.65 20.82 -9.57
C PHE A 828 -42.44 22.30 -9.29
N TYR A 829 -41.21 22.75 -9.00
CA TYR A 829 -40.87 24.12 -8.62
C TYR A 829 -40.14 24.84 -9.77
N ALA A 830 -40.50 26.10 -9.99
CA ALA A 830 -39.75 27.04 -10.82
C ALA A 830 -39.19 28.15 -9.91
N LEU A 831 -37.88 28.28 -9.90
CA LEU A 831 -37.11 29.24 -9.11
C LEU A 831 -36.54 30.27 -10.07
N ASP A 832 -36.56 31.55 -9.70
CA ASP A 832 -35.92 32.61 -10.48
C ASP A 832 -34.44 32.27 -10.70
N PHE A 833 -34.01 32.25 -11.96
CA PHE A 833 -32.67 31.81 -12.33
C PHE A 833 -31.57 32.70 -11.71
N LEU A 834 -31.82 33.99 -11.47
CA LEU A 834 -30.80 34.89 -10.92
C LEU A 834 -30.70 34.85 -9.41
N SER A 835 -31.80 34.62 -8.69
CA SER A 835 -31.84 34.68 -7.23
C SER A 835 -31.97 33.31 -6.56
N GLY A 836 -32.31 32.26 -7.32
CA GLY A 836 -32.61 30.92 -6.80
C GLY A 836 -33.82 30.91 -5.86
N ARG A 837 -34.63 31.97 -5.86
CA ARG A 837 -35.81 32.11 -5.02
C ARG A 837 -37.07 31.73 -5.78
N LEU A 838 -38.10 31.33 -5.04
CA LEU A 838 -39.46 31.39 -5.57
C LEU A 838 -39.76 32.86 -5.92
N ASP A 839 -40.01 33.16 -7.19
CA ASP A 839 -40.26 34.52 -7.69
C ASP A 839 -41.52 35.13 -7.04
N PRO A 840 -41.42 36.18 -6.20
CA PRO A 840 -42.57 36.84 -5.59
C PRO A 840 -43.13 38.00 -6.43
N ALA A 841 -42.43 38.46 -7.48
CA ALA A 841 -42.65 39.74 -8.15
C ALA A 841 -43.48 39.65 -9.45
N ALA A 842 -43.76 38.44 -9.94
CA ALA A 842 -44.77 38.22 -10.98
C ALA A 842 -46.19 38.34 -10.39
N GLY A 843 -46.69 39.58 -10.27
CA GLY A 843 -48.02 39.90 -9.77
C GLY A 843 -49.11 38.99 -10.35
N LEU A 844 -49.75 38.22 -9.46
CA LEU A 844 -50.75 37.18 -9.72
C LEU A 844 -50.23 35.98 -10.54
N GLY A 845 -49.60 35.06 -9.81
CA GLY A 845 -49.57 33.63 -10.11
C GLY A 845 -48.50 33.25 -11.11
N TRP A 846 -47.34 32.80 -10.60
CA TRP A 846 -46.72 31.55 -11.06
C TRP A 846 -45.65 31.10 -10.08
N VAL A 847 -46.10 30.34 -9.09
CA VAL A 847 -45.35 29.18 -8.63
C VAL A 847 -45.81 28.08 -9.58
N VAL A 848 -44.94 27.46 -10.38
CA VAL A 848 -45.20 26.02 -10.58
C VAL A 848 -44.97 25.48 -9.20
N SER A 849 -46.04 25.39 -8.42
CA SER A 849 -46.24 24.38 -7.39
C SER A 849 -47.50 23.68 -7.86
N ALA A 850 -47.54 23.34 -9.16
CA ALA A 850 -48.65 22.61 -9.72
C ALA A 850 -48.79 21.33 -8.90
N GLY A 851 -50.00 21.10 -8.38
CA GLY A 851 -50.30 19.84 -7.71
C GLY A 851 -50.29 18.80 -8.80
N LEU A 852 -49.17 18.09 -8.95
CA LEU A 852 -49.08 16.99 -9.87
C LEU A 852 -50.05 15.91 -9.38
N SER A 853 -50.78 15.30 -10.30
CA SER A 853 -51.70 14.21 -9.96
C SER A 853 -50.93 13.00 -9.42
N TYR A 854 -49.68 12.84 -9.86
CA TYR A 854 -48.79 11.74 -9.54
C TYR A 854 -47.42 12.29 -9.14
N PRO A 855 -46.72 11.68 -8.17
CA PRO A 855 -45.32 11.97 -7.87
C PRO A 855 -44.45 11.89 -9.11
N VAL A 856 -43.46 12.79 -9.19
CA VAL A 856 -42.40 12.71 -10.19
C VAL A 856 -41.53 11.51 -9.85
N THR A 857 -41.45 10.55 -10.77
CA THR A 857 -40.64 9.32 -10.62
C THR A 857 -39.41 9.33 -11.52
N THR A 858 -39.31 10.30 -12.42
CA THR A 858 -38.18 10.41 -13.36
C THR A 858 -37.50 11.78 -13.26
N GLN A 859 -36.25 11.87 -13.71
CA GLN A 859 -35.60 13.18 -13.79
C GLN A 859 -36.24 14.03 -14.90
N PRO A 860 -36.36 15.36 -14.69
CA PRO A 860 -36.85 16.26 -15.71
C PRO A 860 -35.88 16.39 -16.89
N SER A 861 -36.40 16.66 -18.08
CA SER A 861 -35.61 17.02 -19.26
C SER A 861 -36.21 18.20 -20.02
N LEU A 862 -35.36 18.94 -20.72
CA LEU A 862 -35.74 20.13 -21.48
C LEU A 862 -35.50 19.95 -22.98
N GLU A 863 -36.39 20.55 -23.77
CA GLU A 863 -36.21 20.80 -25.19
C GLU A 863 -36.27 22.32 -25.45
N PHE A 864 -35.39 22.83 -26.32
CA PHE A 864 -35.43 24.20 -26.80
C PHE A 864 -35.86 24.27 -28.27
N LEU A 865 -37.02 24.85 -28.54
CA LEU A 865 -37.56 25.01 -29.89
C LEU A 865 -37.82 26.48 -30.19
N LEU A 866 -37.20 27.05 -31.24
CA LEU A 866 -37.48 28.40 -31.75
C LEU A 866 -37.48 29.51 -30.66
N GLY A 867 -36.70 29.34 -29.59
CA GLY A 867 -36.62 30.27 -28.46
C GLY A 867 -37.60 29.99 -27.30
N PHE A 868 -38.28 28.84 -27.29
CA PHE A 868 -39.18 28.39 -26.24
C PHE A 868 -38.62 27.12 -25.59
N ALA A 869 -38.64 27.03 -24.26
CA ALA A 869 -38.26 25.81 -23.55
C ALA A 869 -39.52 24.99 -23.21
N ARG A 870 -39.45 23.68 -23.39
CA ARG A 870 -40.47 22.72 -22.95
C ARG A 870 -39.84 21.70 -22.04
N LEU A 871 -40.50 21.48 -20.93
CA LEU A 871 -40.06 20.57 -19.89
C LEU A 871 -40.89 19.29 -19.94
N PHE A 872 -40.22 18.15 -19.87
CA PHE A 872 -40.85 16.84 -19.81
C PHE A 872 -40.50 16.17 -18.49
N VAL A 873 -41.51 15.59 -17.84
CA VAL A 873 -41.35 14.88 -16.58
C VAL A 873 -42.26 13.66 -16.57
N GLY A 874 -41.72 12.52 -16.16
CA GLY A 874 -42.49 11.32 -15.90
C GLY A 874 -42.97 11.32 -14.45
N GLY A 875 -44.25 11.00 -14.27
CA GLY A 875 -44.80 10.73 -12.96
C GLY A 875 -45.58 9.44 -12.92
N GLY A 876 -45.78 8.95 -11.71
CA GLY A 876 -46.59 7.77 -11.46
C GLY A 876 -46.77 7.52 -9.98
N THR A 877 -47.84 6.81 -9.64
CA THR A 877 -48.03 6.28 -8.29
C THR A 877 -48.02 4.77 -8.32
N LEU A 878 -47.38 4.22 -7.31
CA LEU A 878 -47.54 2.84 -6.91
C LEU A 878 -48.83 2.80 -6.08
N GLY A 879 -49.93 2.26 -6.63
CA GLY A 879 -51.20 2.42 -5.91
C GLY A 879 -52.51 1.95 -6.54
N GLY A 880 -52.52 1.30 -7.71
CA GLY A 880 -53.66 0.42 -8.02
C GLY A 880 -53.80 -0.64 -6.92
N PRO A 881 -54.99 -1.22 -6.65
CA PRO A 881 -55.15 -2.25 -5.62
C PRO A 881 -54.19 -3.40 -5.91
N GLY A 882 -53.06 -3.38 -5.22
CA GLY A 882 -52.00 -4.35 -5.39
C GLY A 882 -52.46 -5.71 -4.93
N VAL A 883 -52.04 -6.76 -5.63
CA VAL A 883 -52.22 -8.11 -5.13
C VAL A 883 -51.09 -8.36 -4.14
N THR A 884 -51.43 -8.46 -2.86
CA THR A 884 -50.50 -8.99 -1.85
C THR A 884 -50.13 -10.40 -2.26
N LEU A 885 -48.87 -10.60 -2.63
CA LEU A 885 -48.33 -11.91 -2.97
C LEU A 885 -47.97 -12.68 -1.71
N PHE A 886 -47.47 -11.97 -0.71
CA PHE A 886 -47.02 -12.52 0.55
C PHE A 886 -47.08 -11.44 1.64
N GLN A 887 -47.45 -11.83 2.86
CA GLN A 887 -47.43 -10.94 4.01
C GLN A 887 -47.20 -11.76 5.29
N GLU A 888 -46.34 -11.26 6.16
CA GLU A 888 -46.14 -11.78 7.51
C GLU A 888 -45.94 -10.66 8.54
N SER A 889 -46.67 -10.75 9.66
CA SER A 889 -46.48 -9.88 10.84
C SER A 889 -45.75 -10.58 11.98
N PHE A 890 -45.45 -11.87 11.82
CA PHE A 890 -44.76 -12.70 12.82
C PHE A 890 -45.44 -12.83 14.20
N ASP A 891 -46.62 -12.27 14.43
CA ASP A 891 -47.33 -12.33 15.72
C ASP A 891 -47.65 -13.76 16.19
N SER A 892 -47.76 -14.70 15.26
CA SER A 892 -48.06 -16.12 15.53
C SER A 892 -46.87 -17.07 15.37
N GLY A 893 -45.67 -16.57 15.09
CA GLY A 893 -44.49 -17.39 14.79
C GLY A 893 -43.68 -16.86 13.59
N PRO A 894 -42.61 -17.57 13.16
CA PRO A 894 -41.76 -17.14 12.04
C PRO A 894 -42.41 -17.25 10.65
N GLY A 895 -43.63 -17.77 10.54
CA GLY A 895 -44.29 -18.00 9.25
C GLY A 895 -43.58 -19.05 8.41
N SER A 896 -43.48 -18.80 7.10
CA SER A 896 -42.72 -19.62 6.14
C SER A 896 -41.23 -19.28 6.07
N PHE A 897 -40.72 -18.41 6.95
CA PHE A 897 -39.30 -18.08 6.96
C PHE A 897 -38.46 -19.18 7.62
N VAL A 898 -37.34 -19.50 6.98
CA VAL A 898 -36.33 -20.46 7.46
C VAL A 898 -35.00 -19.74 7.61
N TYR A 899 -34.38 -19.89 8.77
CA TYR A 899 -33.08 -19.28 9.03
C TYR A 899 -31.94 -20.03 8.31
N ARG A 900 -30.97 -19.26 7.81
CA ARG A 900 -29.73 -19.70 7.17
C ARG A 900 -28.55 -18.88 7.68
N ASP A 901 -27.49 -19.57 8.07
CA ASP A 901 -26.18 -18.96 8.24
C ASP A 901 -25.54 -18.71 6.86
N ASP A 902 -24.59 -17.77 6.82
CA ASP A 902 -23.77 -17.48 5.65
C ASP A 902 -24.55 -17.10 4.39
N ALA A 903 -25.69 -16.45 4.59
CA ALA A 903 -26.64 -16.13 3.53
C ALA A 903 -26.19 -14.97 2.62
N PHE A 904 -25.22 -14.16 3.04
CA PHE A 904 -24.80 -12.97 2.30
C PHE A 904 -23.29 -12.88 2.10
N ARG A 905 -22.89 -12.24 0.99
CA ARG A 905 -21.51 -11.85 0.68
C ARG A 905 -20.48 -12.99 0.78
N GLY A 906 -20.92 -14.23 0.55
CA GLY A 906 -20.06 -15.42 0.52
C GLY A 906 -19.35 -15.71 1.84
N THR A 907 -19.94 -15.36 2.98
CA THR A 907 -19.34 -15.66 4.30
C THR A 907 -19.31 -17.17 4.55
N ASN A 908 -18.46 -17.60 5.49
CA ASN A 908 -18.33 -19.01 5.88
C ASN A 908 -18.02 -19.12 7.38
N ALA A 909 -18.89 -18.53 8.20
CA ALA A 909 -18.77 -18.49 9.64
C ALA A 909 -20.11 -18.93 10.30
N PRO A 910 -20.54 -20.20 10.09
CA PRO A 910 -21.88 -20.63 10.47
C PRO A 910 -22.10 -20.67 11.98
N ASP A 911 -21.02 -20.81 12.77
CA ASP A 911 -21.08 -20.76 14.23
C ASP A 911 -21.09 -19.32 14.79
N ALA A 912 -20.86 -18.31 13.95
CA ALA A 912 -20.81 -16.90 14.31
C ALA A 912 -22.10 -16.14 13.95
N ALA A 913 -23.14 -16.86 13.52
CA ALA A 913 -24.45 -16.32 13.24
C ALA A 913 -25.53 -17.19 13.90
N SER A 914 -26.64 -16.57 14.28
CA SER A 914 -27.80 -17.30 14.75
C SER A 914 -29.10 -16.54 14.48
N GLY A 915 -30.13 -17.28 14.09
CA GLY A 915 -31.48 -16.77 13.91
C GLY A 915 -32.38 -17.21 15.04
N ASN A 916 -33.18 -16.29 15.56
CA ASN A 916 -34.25 -16.66 16.48
C ASN A 916 -35.53 -15.88 16.23
N TYR A 917 -36.67 -16.55 16.35
CA TYR A 917 -37.96 -15.90 16.46
C TYR A 917 -38.23 -15.54 17.92
N THR A 918 -38.78 -14.36 18.17
CA THR A 918 -39.19 -13.94 19.52
C THR A 918 -40.58 -13.33 19.51
N ALA A 919 -41.45 -13.79 20.42
CA ALA A 919 -42.85 -13.34 20.51
C ALA A 919 -43.05 -11.88 20.97
N THR A 920 -41.96 -11.19 21.32
CA THR A 920 -41.95 -9.77 21.72
C THR A 920 -40.80 -9.00 21.05
N GLY A 921 -40.26 -9.53 19.94
CA GLY A 921 -39.09 -8.97 19.27
C GLY A 921 -39.40 -8.09 18.07
N GLY A 922 -40.66 -7.95 17.69
CA GLY A 922 -41.12 -7.10 16.60
C GLY A 922 -41.29 -5.64 17.01
N ARG A 923 -41.70 -4.82 16.04
CA ARG A 923 -42.19 -3.45 16.22
C ARG A 923 -43.45 -3.45 17.07
N SER A 924 -44.30 -4.45 16.84
CA SER A 924 -45.40 -4.83 17.73
C SER A 924 -45.54 -6.34 17.73
N GLY A 925 -45.42 -6.99 18.89
CA GLY A 925 -45.60 -8.44 18.99
C GLY A 925 -44.37 -9.23 18.54
N GLY A 926 -44.57 -10.24 17.69
CA GLY A 926 -43.54 -11.19 17.28
C GLY A 926 -42.55 -10.62 16.27
N GLY A 927 -41.35 -11.17 16.18
CA GLY A 927 -40.36 -10.71 15.19
C GLY A 927 -39.21 -11.68 14.99
N LEU A 928 -38.58 -11.60 13.81
CA LEU A 928 -37.40 -12.38 13.47
C LEU A 928 -36.15 -11.62 13.89
N ARG A 929 -35.19 -12.31 14.50
CA ARG A 929 -33.89 -11.77 14.88
C ARG A 929 -32.77 -12.52 14.17
N VAL A 930 -31.77 -11.79 13.69
CA VAL A 930 -30.45 -12.32 13.34
C VAL A 930 -29.45 -11.73 14.32
N LEU A 931 -28.57 -12.57 14.85
CA LEU A 931 -27.44 -12.17 15.67
C LEU A 931 -26.17 -12.67 14.99
N THR A 932 -25.17 -11.81 14.87
CA THR A 932 -23.82 -12.20 14.45
C THR A 932 -22.78 -11.79 15.48
N GLY A 933 -21.67 -12.52 15.51
CA GLY A 933 -20.60 -12.39 16.49
C GLY A 933 -20.84 -13.23 17.76
N PRO A 934 -19.90 -13.21 18.73
CA PRO A 934 -18.62 -12.50 18.69
C PRO A 934 -17.46 -13.37 18.12
N ASN A 935 -16.32 -12.73 17.85
CA ASN A 935 -15.03 -13.34 17.47
C ASN A 935 -14.99 -14.05 16.10
N ALA A 936 -15.52 -13.41 15.07
CA ALA A 936 -15.43 -13.92 13.70
C ALA A 936 -15.10 -12.77 12.74
N GLN A 937 -14.52 -13.12 11.59
CA GLN A 937 -14.34 -12.19 10.48
C GLN A 937 -15.26 -12.61 9.34
N GLY A 938 -15.99 -11.65 8.77
CA GLY A 938 -16.94 -11.89 7.69
C GLY A 938 -18.00 -12.91 8.06
N MET A 939 -19.08 -12.47 8.68
CA MET A 939 -20.18 -13.33 9.12
C MET A 939 -21.51 -12.75 8.66
N SER A 940 -22.45 -13.64 8.34
CA SER A 940 -23.80 -13.23 7.98
C SER A 940 -24.82 -14.29 8.35
N GLY A 941 -26.06 -13.86 8.50
CA GLY A 941 -27.20 -14.75 8.67
C GLY A 941 -28.45 -14.09 8.09
N ALA A 942 -29.38 -14.91 7.61
CA ALA A 942 -30.64 -14.43 7.06
C ALA A 942 -31.81 -15.35 7.39
N TRP A 943 -33.01 -14.77 7.41
CA TRP A 943 -34.25 -15.51 7.30
C TRP A 943 -34.71 -15.48 5.85
N GLU A 944 -34.98 -16.65 5.28
CA GLU A 944 -35.36 -16.82 3.87
C GLU A 944 -36.78 -17.35 3.72
N THR A 945 -37.51 -16.85 2.73
CA THR A 945 -38.80 -17.42 2.33
C THR A 945 -39.02 -17.31 0.83
N ASP A 946 -39.81 -18.23 0.28
CA ASP A 946 -40.15 -18.21 -1.14
C ASP A 946 -41.56 -17.61 -1.34
N PHE A 947 -41.74 -16.81 -2.39
CA PHE A 947 -43.04 -16.29 -2.83
C PHE A 947 -43.19 -16.44 -4.35
N THR A 948 -44.42 -16.46 -4.85
CA THR A 948 -44.70 -16.68 -6.28
C THR A 948 -45.31 -15.44 -6.91
N VAL A 949 -44.72 -14.98 -8.00
CA VAL A 949 -45.28 -13.96 -8.89
C VAL A 949 -46.01 -14.68 -10.01
N SER A 950 -47.26 -14.30 -10.28
CA SER A 950 -48.08 -14.92 -11.34
C SER A 950 -48.66 -13.90 -12.31
N GLY A 951 -48.48 -14.12 -13.61
CA GLY A 951 -48.92 -13.21 -14.67
C GLY A 951 -47.95 -12.03 -14.90
N ALA A 952 -48.40 -10.95 -15.53
CA ALA A 952 -47.54 -9.80 -15.88
C ALA A 952 -47.68 -8.60 -14.91
N PRO A 953 -47.04 -8.65 -13.73
CA PRO A 953 -46.55 -7.46 -13.06
C PRO A 953 -45.01 -7.48 -13.02
N PRO A 954 -44.34 -6.49 -13.61
CA PRO A 954 -42.89 -6.46 -13.74
C PRO A 954 -42.17 -5.92 -12.50
N LEU A 955 -42.91 -5.39 -11.53
CA LEU A 955 -42.40 -4.70 -10.36
C LEU A 955 -43.15 -5.16 -9.10
N VAL A 956 -42.40 -5.78 -8.19
CA VAL A 956 -42.89 -6.29 -6.91
C VAL A 956 -42.38 -5.39 -5.80
N GLN A 957 -43.30 -4.74 -5.10
CA GLN A 957 -42.98 -3.98 -3.90
C GLN A 957 -42.71 -4.94 -2.75
N VAL A 958 -41.56 -4.80 -2.11
CA VAL A 958 -41.24 -5.44 -0.84
C VAL A 958 -41.11 -4.34 0.21
N SER A 959 -41.88 -4.46 1.29
CA SER A 959 -41.82 -3.58 2.44
C SER A 959 -41.57 -4.40 3.70
N LEU A 960 -40.76 -3.88 4.60
CA LEU A 960 -40.52 -4.48 5.91
C LEU A 960 -40.21 -3.41 6.95
N SER A 961 -40.55 -3.69 8.21
CA SER A 961 -39.99 -2.97 9.35
C SER A 961 -38.68 -3.63 9.78
N TYR A 962 -37.65 -2.83 10.07
CA TYR A 962 -36.36 -3.32 10.53
C TYR A 962 -35.80 -2.51 11.70
N ARG A 963 -34.86 -3.11 12.44
CA ARG A 963 -33.98 -2.41 13.39
C ARG A 963 -32.61 -3.08 13.37
N LEU A 964 -31.54 -2.30 13.25
CA LEU A 964 -30.16 -2.77 13.38
C LEU A 964 -29.54 -2.16 14.64
N ILE A 965 -28.86 -3.00 15.42
CA ILE A 965 -28.12 -2.60 16.61
C ILE A 965 -26.69 -3.13 16.48
N LEU A 966 -25.72 -2.25 16.66
CA LEU A 966 -24.29 -2.55 16.73
C LEU A 966 -23.79 -2.20 18.14
N ASP A 967 -23.15 -3.16 18.80
CA ASP A 967 -22.66 -3.02 20.19
C ASP A 967 -21.61 -1.89 20.32
N GLU A 968 -21.54 -1.25 21.48
CA GLU A 968 -20.67 -0.09 21.80
C GLU A 968 -19.15 -0.28 21.65
N ARG A 969 -18.67 -1.51 21.41
CA ARG A 969 -17.25 -1.85 21.46
C ARG A 969 -16.55 -1.90 20.10
N HIS A 970 -17.33 -1.92 19.03
CA HIS A 970 -16.81 -2.01 17.68
C HIS A 970 -15.86 -0.85 17.36
N GLU A 971 -14.69 -1.16 16.79
CA GLU A 971 -13.75 -0.12 16.36
C GLU A 971 -14.18 0.59 15.06
N PHE A 972 -13.47 1.65 14.70
CA PHE A 972 -13.76 2.47 13.51
C PHE A 972 -13.74 1.72 12.18
N ASP A 973 -13.14 0.53 12.13
CA ASP A 973 -13.09 -0.34 10.96
C ASP A 973 -14.00 -1.57 11.09
N GLU A 974 -14.87 -1.61 12.11
CA GLU A 974 -15.92 -2.61 12.33
C GLU A 974 -17.30 -2.05 11.96
N PHE A 975 -18.10 -2.82 11.23
CA PHE A 975 -19.42 -2.40 10.77
C PHE A 975 -20.36 -3.59 10.51
N ALA A 976 -21.66 -3.30 10.62
CA ALA A 976 -22.73 -4.20 10.20
C ALA A 976 -23.62 -3.54 9.13
N ASP A 977 -23.88 -4.29 8.06
CA ASP A 977 -24.77 -3.93 6.96
C ASP A 977 -26.06 -4.72 7.07
N LEU A 978 -27.20 -4.04 7.19
CA LEU A 978 -28.50 -4.70 7.04
C LEU A 978 -28.77 -4.94 5.56
N LEU A 979 -29.00 -6.20 5.19
CA LEU A 979 -29.10 -6.66 3.82
C LEU A 979 -30.47 -7.29 3.55
N VAL A 980 -31.01 -6.98 2.38
CA VAL A 980 -32.23 -7.57 1.85
C VAL A 980 -31.96 -8.01 0.43
N ALA A 981 -32.26 -9.28 0.11
CA ALA A 981 -32.10 -9.80 -1.23
C ALA A 981 -33.37 -10.45 -1.77
N VAL A 982 -33.56 -10.36 -3.09
CA VAL A 982 -34.49 -11.21 -3.84
C VAL A 982 -33.71 -11.98 -4.90
N ASP A 983 -33.78 -13.31 -4.87
CA ASP A 983 -33.00 -14.21 -5.75
C ASP A 983 -31.48 -13.94 -5.72
N GLY A 984 -30.97 -13.54 -4.56
CA GLY A 984 -29.56 -13.19 -4.38
C GLY A 984 -29.19 -11.76 -4.84
N VAL A 985 -30.10 -11.04 -5.50
CA VAL A 985 -29.91 -9.62 -5.84
C VAL A 985 -30.17 -8.76 -4.62
N LEU A 986 -29.19 -7.95 -4.21
CA LEU A 986 -29.27 -7.07 -3.04
C LEU A 986 -30.03 -5.76 -3.35
N TYR A 987 -30.86 -5.33 -2.41
CA TYR A 987 -31.61 -4.07 -2.47
C TYR A 987 -31.30 -3.24 -1.23
N GLY A 988 -30.75 -2.05 -1.45
CA GLY A 988 -30.35 -1.11 -0.40
C GLY A 988 -30.88 0.30 -0.62
N THR A 989 -30.39 1.25 0.18
CA THR A 989 -30.68 2.68 0.00
C THR A 989 -29.70 3.25 -1.02
N PRO A 990 -30.13 3.64 -2.24
CA PRO A 990 -29.22 4.06 -3.30
C PRO A 990 -28.27 5.19 -2.86
N PRO A 991 -26.96 5.07 -3.15
CA PRO A 991 -26.35 4.13 -4.11
C PRO A 991 -26.01 2.74 -3.55
N ASN A 992 -26.28 2.47 -2.27
CA ASN A 992 -25.75 1.31 -1.58
C ASN A 992 -26.53 0.04 -1.94
N ASP A 993 -25.84 -1.09 -1.91
CA ASP A 993 -26.42 -2.44 -1.96
C ASP A 993 -26.96 -2.90 -0.58
N TYR A 994 -26.74 -2.12 0.47
CA TYR A 994 -27.24 -2.35 1.82
C TYR A 994 -28.31 -1.31 2.21
N VAL A 995 -29.22 -1.70 3.09
CA VAL A 995 -30.31 -0.83 3.58
C VAL A 995 -29.76 0.25 4.51
N VAL A 996 -28.92 -0.16 5.46
CA VAL A 996 -28.23 0.71 6.42
C VAL A 996 -26.93 0.05 6.88
N ARG A 997 -25.91 0.87 7.13
CA ARG A 997 -24.65 0.48 7.78
C ARG A 997 -24.54 1.19 9.12
N LEU A 998 -24.16 0.46 10.16
CA LEU A 998 -23.63 1.03 11.40
C LEU A 998 -22.13 0.74 11.46
N VAL A 999 -21.32 1.72 11.86
CA VAL A 999 -19.86 1.61 11.97
C VAL A 999 -19.49 1.91 13.43
N GLY A 1000 -18.55 1.15 13.98
CA GLY A 1000 -18.02 1.40 15.32
C GLY A 1000 -17.39 2.79 15.45
N ASP A 1001 -17.45 3.36 16.64
CA ASP A 1001 -16.88 4.68 16.98
C ASP A 1001 -15.70 4.59 17.95
N GLY A 1002 -15.12 3.39 18.11
CA GLY A 1002 -14.01 3.11 19.02
C GLY A 1002 -14.48 2.82 20.45
N ASN A 1003 -13.68 2.05 21.20
CA ASN A 1003 -14.13 1.38 22.42
C ASN A 1003 -14.64 2.40 23.47
N GLY A 1004 -15.93 2.32 23.83
CA GLY A 1004 -16.52 3.00 25.00
C GLY A 1004 -17.67 3.98 24.73
N GLY A 1005 -18.31 3.96 23.56
CA GLY A 1005 -19.54 4.68 23.23
C GLY A 1005 -20.81 4.02 23.81
N PRO A 1006 -22.03 4.47 23.45
CA PRO A 1006 -23.27 3.70 23.61
C PRO A 1006 -23.52 2.78 22.39
N ASP A 1007 -24.38 1.76 22.53
CA ASP A 1007 -24.86 0.96 21.38
C ASP A 1007 -25.40 1.87 20.26
N HIS A 1008 -25.01 1.58 19.03
CA HIS A 1008 -25.55 2.26 17.85
C HIS A 1008 -26.82 1.55 17.44
N ASP A 1009 -27.93 2.28 17.37
CA ASP A 1009 -29.25 1.70 17.18
C ASP A 1009 -30.06 2.56 16.21
N THR A 1010 -30.53 1.95 15.13
CA THR A 1010 -31.36 2.65 14.14
C THR A 1010 -32.76 2.97 14.66
N GLY A 1011 -33.18 2.35 15.76
CA GLY A 1011 -34.59 2.22 16.12
C GLY A 1011 -35.37 1.42 15.07
N TRP A 1012 -36.69 1.31 15.25
CA TRP A 1012 -37.56 0.72 14.23
C TRP A 1012 -37.74 1.68 13.06
N GLN A 1013 -37.30 1.24 11.89
CA GLN A 1013 -37.43 1.90 10.61
C GLN A 1013 -38.30 1.05 9.69
N THR A 1014 -38.70 1.61 8.56
CA THR A 1014 -39.39 0.88 7.48
C THR A 1014 -38.56 1.01 6.22
N PHE A 1015 -38.26 -0.13 5.58
CA PHE A 1015 -37.61 -0.17 4.28
C PHE A 1015 -38.60 -0.67 3.24
N THR A 1016 -38.66 0.03 2.12
CA THR A 1016 -39.50 -0.34 0.98
C THR A 1016 -38.68 -0.25 -0.28
N PHE A 1017 -38.68 -1.30 -1.08
CA PHE A 1017 -38.02 -1.33 -2.38
C PHE A 1017 -38.90 -2.03 -3.41
N PHE A 1018 -38.51 -1.88 -4.66
CA PHE A 1018 -39.16 -2.50 -5.79
C PHE A 1018 -38.22 -3.51 -6.43
N ALA A 1019 -38.62 -4.77 -6.40
CA ALA A 1019 -37.93 -5.89 -7.01
C ALA A 1019 -38.52 -6.13 -8.42
N PRO A 1020 -37.75 -5.94 -9.48
CA PRO A 1020 -38.13 -6.34 -10.81
C PRO A 1020 -38.15 -7.87 -10.94
N LEU A 1021 -39.34 -8.49 -10.96
CA LEU A 1021 -39.47 -9.96 -10.94
C LEU A 1021 -40.33 -10.47 -12.10
N GLY A 1022 -39.90 -11.58 -12.69
CA GLY A 1022 -40.64 -12.29 -13.74
C GLY A 1022 -41.75 -13.18 -13.18
N ASP A 1023 -42.42 -13.91 -14.07
CA ASP A 1023 -43.34 -14.99 -13.66
C ASP A 1023 -42.52 -16.15 -13.08
N GLY A 1024 -42.82 -16.58 -11.85
CA GLY A 1024 -42.03 -17.62 -11.20
C GLY A 1024 -42.02 -17.57 -9.67
N THR A 1025 -41.26 -18.49 -9.09
CA THR A 1025 -40.98 -18.51 -7.65
C THR A 1025 -39.68 -17.77 -7.39
N HIS A 1026 -39.73 -16.84 -6.44
CA HIS A 1026 -38.63 -15.97 -6.03
C HIS A 1026 -38.34 -16.17 -4.54
N ARG A 1027 -37.08 -15.98 -4.13
CA ARG A 1027 -36.64 -16.09 -2.74
C ARG A 1027 -36.32 -14.74 -2.15
N LEU A 1028 -36.97 -14.39 -1.05
CA LEU A 1028 -36.66 -13.21 -0.22
C LEU A 1028 -35.75 -13.62 0.94
N SER A 1029 -34.61 -12.95 1.09
CA SER A 1029 -33.66 -13.14 2.20
C SER A 1029 -33.50 -11.85 3.00
N LEU A 1030 -33.70 -11.92 4.33
CA LEU A 1030 -33.66 -10.78 5.27
C LEU A 1030 -32.60 -11.02 6.34
N GLY A 1031 -31.58 -10.18 6.43
CA GLY A 1031 -30.53 -10.37 7.44
C GLY A 1031 -29.50 -9.24 7.48
N HIS A 1032 -28.30 -9.57 7.93
CA HIS A 1032 -27.19 -8.61 7.92
C HIS A 1032 -25.85 -9.31 7.69
N PHE A 1033 -24.89 -8.55 7.19
CA PHE A 1033 -23.48 -8.89 7.13
C PHE A 1033 -22.73 -8.09 8.21
N HIS A 1034 -21.79 -8.73 8.89
CA HIS A 1034 -20.95 -8.11 9.91
C HIS A 1034 -19.49 -8.38 9.53
N ASN A 1035 -18.72 -7.32 9.30
CA ASN A 1035 -17.43 -7.43 8.63
C ASN A 1035 -16.35 -8.09 9.49
N LYS A 1036 -16.32 -7.81 10.79
CA LYS A 1036 -15.47 -8.45 11.78
C LYS A 1036 -15.95 -8.09 13.18
N SER A 1037 -15.69 -8.99 14.12
CA SER A 1037 -15.73 -8.79 15.57
C SER A 1037 -14.43 -9.35 16.12
N THR A 1038 -13.63 -8.50 16.76
CA THR A 1038 -12.30 -8.77 17.27
C THR A 1038 -12.18 -8.79 18.79
N GLU A 1039 -13.13 -8.22 19.54
CA GLU A 1039 -13.25 -8.32 20.99
C GLU A 1039 -14.61 -8.85 21.47
N PHE A 1040 -14.61 -9.49 22.64
CA PHE A 1040 -15.85 -9.96 23.25
C PHE A 1040 -16.57 -8.83 24.02
N PRO A 1041 -17.90 -8.63 23.85
CA PRO A 1041 -18.86 -9.44 23.12
C PRO A 1041 -19.33 -8.83 21.79
N GLU A 1042 -18.51 -8.09 21.03
CA GLU A 1042 -18.92 -7.39 19.80
C GLU A 1042 -19.89 -8.19 18.94
N ILE A 1043 -21.14 -7.74 18.93
CA ILE A 1043 -22.25 -8.41 18.27
C ILE A 1043 -23.09 -7.40 17.52
N ALA A 1044 -23.56 -7.81 16.36
CA ALA A 1044 -24.59 -7.10 15.63
C ALA A 1044 -25.91 -7.86 15.72
N ARG A 1045 -27.01 -7.11 15.83
CA ARG A 1045 -28.36 -7.68 15.92
C ARG A 1045 -29.26 -6.96 14.93
N SER A 1046 -29.90 -7.71 14.04
CA SER A 1046 -31.00 -7.18 13.24
C SER A 1046 -32.32 -7.82 13.64
N PHE A 1047 -33.37 -7.01 13.56
CA PHE A 1047 -34.74 -7.41 13.84
C PHE A 1047 -35.60 -7.07 12.63
N PHE A 1048 -36.54 -7.95 12.29
CA PHE A 1048 -37.47 -7.79 11.18
C PHE A 1048 -38.90 -8.05 11.62
N ASP A 1049 -39.81 -7.20 11.14
CA ASP A 1049 -41.24 -7.27 11.41
C ASP A 1049 -42.04 -6.72 10.20
N ASP A 1050 -43.35 -6.95 10.17
CA ASP A 1050 -44.29 -6.40 9.18
C ASP A 1050 -43.81 -6.55 7.71
N VAL A 1051 -43.44 -7.76 7.29
CA VAL A 1051 -42.99 -8.01 5.91
C VAL A 1051 -44.19 -8.14 4.98
N VAL A 1052 -44.23 -7.33 3.94
CA VAL A 1052 -45.27 -7.32 2.91
C VAL A 1052 -44.60 -7.35 1.53
N VAL A 1053 -44.95 -8.35 0.73
CA VAL A 1053 -44.59 -8.44 -0.68
C VAL A 1053 -45.87 -8.32 -1.49
N SER A 1054 -45.92 -7.32 -2.36
CA SER A 1054 -47.11 -7.04 -3.15
C SER A 1054 -46.73 -6.67 -4.56
N THR A 1055 -47.59 -7.00 -5.51
CA THR A 1055 -47.49 -6.43 -6.86
C THR A 1055 -48.17 -5.10 -6.86
N THR A 1056 -47.56 -4.14 -7.54
CA THR A 1056 -48.20 -2.85 -7.81
C THR A 1056 -48.67 -2.83 -9.24
N THR A 1057 -49.94 -2.52 -9.47
CA THR A 1057 -50.35 -1.89 -10.72
C THR A 1057 -50.17 -0.38 -10.54
N GLY A 1058 -49.44 0.26 -11.45
CA GLY A 1058 -49.14 1.69 -11.37
C GLY A 1058 -49.75 2.44 -12.53
N ASP A 1059 -50.25 3.64 -12.29
CA ASP A 1059 -50.59 4.57 -13.37
C ASP A 1059 -49.33 5.35 -13.73
N GLY A 1060 -49.01 5.45 -15.02
CA GLY A 1060 -47.94 6.29 -15.56
C GLY A 1060 -48.51 7.52 -16.24
N VAL A 1061 -47.83 8.65 -16.15
CA VAL A 1061 -48.20 9.86 -16.88
C VAL A 1061 -46.97 10.66 -17.26
N ILE A 1062 -47.00 11.26 -18.44
CA ILE A 1062 -45.97 12.20 -18.87
C ILE A 1062 -46.58 13.59 -18.78
N TYR A 1063 -45.91 14.46 -18.04
CA TYR A 1063 -46.21 15.88 -17.98
C TYR A 1063 -45.33 16.59 -18.99
N ARG A 1064 -45.93 17.34 -19.91
CA ARG A 1064 -45.24 18.37 -20.69
C ARG A 1064 -45.62 19.74 -20.17
N ILE A 1065 -44.63 20.57 -19.86
CA ILE A 1065 -44.80 21.90 -19.33
C ILE A 1065 -44.18 22.90 -20.30
N ASP A 1066 -45.01 23.77 -20.88
CA ASP A 1066 -44.53 24.91 -21.64
C ASP A 1066 -44.07 26.00 -20.68
N THR A 1067 -42.77 26.32 -20.69
CA THR A 1067 -42.19 27.24 -19.70
C THR A 1067 -42.61 28.70 -19.93
N GLN A 1068 -43.08 29.05 -21.13
CA GLN A 1068 -43.56 30.40 -21.45
C GLN A 1068 -45.07 30.56 -21.29
N THR A 1069 -45.86 29.64 -21.88
CA THR A 1069 -47.32 29.69 -21.82
C THR A 1069 -47.88 29.10 -20.54
N ARG A 1070 -47.04 28.42 -19.75
CA ARG A 1070 -47.38 28.03 -18.40
C ARG A 1070 -48.47 26.97 -18.34
N LEU A 1071 -48.59 26.16 -19.39
CA LEU A 1071 -49.59 25.10 -19.49
C LEU A 1071 -48.94 23.75 -19.27
N ILE A 1072 -49.59 22.94 -18.43
CA ILE A 1072 -49.25 21.53 -18.24
C ILE A 1072 -50.18 20.71 -19.13
N ASP A 1073 -49.58 19.93 -20.02
CA ASP A 1073 -50.24 18.97 -20.87
C ASP A 1073 -50.01 17.56 -20.32
N VAL A 1074 -51.12 16.86 -20.09
CA VAL A 1074 -51.22 15.47 -19.60
C VAL A 1074 -52.25 14.69 -20.42
N THR A 1075 -52.52 15.13 -21.65
CA THR A 1075 -53.65 14.62 -22.44
C THR A 1075 -53.44 13.18 -22.93
N ASP A 1076 -52.22 12.65 -22.89
CA ASP A 1076 -51.93 11.26 -23.21
C ASP A 1076 -51.77 10.39 -21.95
N THR A 1077 -52.58 9.33 -21.88
CA THR A 1077 -52.60 8.32 -20.82
C THR A 1077 -52.11 6.96 -21.31
N SER A 1078 -51.35 6.91 -22.41
CA SER A 1078 -50.85 5.66 -22.98
C SER A 1078 -49.85 4.92 -22.09
N PRO A 1079 -49.01 5.59 -21.25
CA PRO A 1079 -48.28 4.89 -20.21
C PRO A 1079 -49.26 4.37 -19.17
N THR A 1080 -49.32 3.05 -18.99
CA THR A 1080 -50.21 2.40 -18.01
C THR A 1080 -49.42 1.73 -16.89
N GLN A 1081 -48.14 2.07 -16.77
CA GLN A 1081 -47.19 1.56 -15.79
C GLN A 1081 -46.32 2.71 -15.31
N MET A 1082 -45.76 2.58 -14.11
CA MET A 1082 -44.86 3.58 -13.56
C MET A 1082 -43.69 3.85 -14.51
N LEU A 1083 -43.46 5.12 -14.85
CA LEU A 1083 -42.36 5.53 -15.71
C LEU A 1083 -41.03 5.48 -14.96
N VAL A 1084 -39.98 5.07 -15.66
CA VAL A 1084 -38.61 4.94 -15.16
C VAL A 1084 -37.65 5.62 -16.14
N GLY A 1085 -36.53 6.13 -15.60
CA GLY A 1085 -35.54 6.84 -16.40
C GLY A 1085 -35.97 8.21 -16.91
N SER A 1086 -35.00 9.02 -17.26
CA SER A 1086 -35.23 10.38 -17.76
C SER A 1086 -35.90 10.34 -19.13
N PRO A 1087 -36.95 11.15 -19.38
CA PRO A 1087 -37.45 11.34 -20.74
C PRO A 1087 -36.34 11.96 -21.60
N PHE A 1088 -36.10 11.41 -22.79
CA PHE A 1088 -35.09 11.91 -23.72
C PHE A 1088 -35.76 12.62 -24.90
N PRO A 1089 -35.91 13.95 -24.87
CA PRO A 1089 -36.41 14.72 -26.01
C PRO A 1089 -35.31 14.86 -27.07
N ALA A 1090 -35.57 14.39 -28.29
CA ALA A 1090 -34.69 14.54 -29.44
C ALA A 1090 -35.40 15.38 -30.51
N PHE A 1091 -34.90 16.60 -30.72
CA PHE A 1091 -35.52 17.57 -31.63
C PHE A 1091 -35.78 16.99 -33.03
N GLY A 1092 -37.03 17.10 -33.50
CA GLY A 1092 -37.46 16.60 -34.81
C GLY A 1092 -37.49 15.07 -34.93
N THR A 1093 -37.21 14.34 -33.84
CA THR A 1093 -37.17 12.88 -33.77
C THR A 1093 -38.28 12.35 -32.86
N GLY A 1094 -38.45 12.94 -31.68
CA GLY A 1094 -39.47 12.60 -30.70
C GLY A 1094 -38.95 12.54 -29.26
N LEU A 1095 -39.82 12.16 -28.33
CA LEU A 1095 -39.57 11.99 -26.90
C LEU A 1095 -39.60 10.50 -26.55
N PHE A 1096 -38.52 9.98 -25.98
CA PHE A 1096 -38.41 8.55 -25.64
C PHE A 1096 -38.24 8.34 -24.14
N LEU A 1097 -38.90 7.31 -23.60
CA LEU A 1097 -38.82 6.92 -22.20
C LEU A 1097 -39.35 5.51 -21.96
N GLY A 1098 -38.90 4.88 -20.89
CA GLY A 1098 -39.34 3.54 -20.51
C GLY A 1098 -40.34 3.52 -19.37
N ASP A 1099 -41.02 2.39 -19.22
CA ASP A 1099 -41.78 2.05 -18.02
C ASP A 1099 -41.15 0.88 -17.25
N ALA A 1100 -41.63 0.71 -16.03
CA ALA A 1100 -41.28 -0.38 -15.13
C ALA A 1100 -41.59 -1.78 -15.70
N ALA A 1101 -42.31 -1.90 -16.83
CA ALA A 1101 -42.58 -3.15 -17.53
C ALA A 1101 -41.60 -3.48 -18.66
N GLY A 1102 -40.61 -2.61 -18.90
CA GLY A 1102 -39.70 -2.75 -20.03
C GLY A 1102 -40.32 -2.30 -21.36
N THR A 1103 -41.49 -1.65 -21.33
CA THR A 1103 -42.06 -0.99 -22.50
C THR A 1103 -41.36 0.34 -22.70
N VAL A 1104 -40.86 0.59 -23.91
CA VAL A 1104 -40.31 1.89 -24.30
C VAL A 1104 -41.31 2.60 -25.21
N TYR A 1105 -41.61 3.84 -24.85
CA TYR A 1105 -42.51 4.72 -25.56
C TYR A 1105 -41.72 5.72 -26.38
N GLY A 1106 -42.26 6.09 -27.54
CA GLY A 1106 -41.79 7.20 -28.36
C GLY A 1106 -42.99 8.11 -28.66
N PHE A 1107 -42.88 9.40 -28.35
CA PHE A 1107 -43.94 10.39 -28.57
C PHE A 1107 -43.47 11.51 -29.48
N ASP A 1108 -44.42 12.12 -30.19
CA ASP A 1108 -44.22 13.43 -30.80
C ASP A 1108 -44.21 14.50 -29.68
N GLN A 1109 -43.17 15.33 -29.64
CA GLN A 1109 -42.94 16.33 -28.60
C GLN A 1109 -43.97 17.48 -28.63
N ASP A 1110 -44.59 17.73 -29.79
CA ASP A 1110 -45.57 18.80 -30.01
C ASP A 1110 -47.00 18.34 -29.70
N THR A 1111 -47.37 17.13 -30.08
CA THR A 1111 -48.74 16.63 -29.88
C THR A 1111 -48.89 15.74 -28.67
N MET A 1112 -47.79 15.31 -28.04
CA MET A 1112 -47.78 14.31 -26.99
C MET A 1112 -48.45 12.99 -27.40
N THR A 1113 -48.48 12.66 -28.70
CA THR A 1113 -49.07 11.41 -29.21
C THR A 1113 -48.00 10.41 -29.60
N PRO A 1114 -48.25 9.09 -29.55
CA PRO A 1114 -47.24 8.10 -29.91
C PRO A 1114 -46.71 8.28 -31.33
N LEU A 1115 -45.40 8.09 -31.52
CA LEU A 1115 -44.76 8.13 -32.82
C LEU A 1115 -45.26 6.99 -33.72
N PRO A 1116 -45.38 7.20 -35.04
CA PRO A 1116 -45.67 6.13 -35.98
C PRO A 1116 -44.52 5.12 -36.06
N GLY A 1117 -44.76 3.93 -36.61
CA GLY A 1117 -43.71 2.94 -36.89
C GLY A 1117 -43.58 1.78 -35.90
N GLY A 1118 -44.41 1.73 -34.85
CA GLY A 1118 -44.46 0.59 -33.93
C GLY A 1118 -44.27 0.95 -32.46
N TRP A 1119 -44.20 2.24 -32.11
CA TRP A 1119 -44.20 2.70 -30.72
C TRP A 1119 -45.59 2.60 -30.09
N PRO A 1120 -45.69 2.28 -28.79
CA PRO A 1120 -44.61 1.81 -27.91
C PRO A 1120 -44.14 0.38 -28.24
N VAL A 1121 -42.88 0.08 -27.94
CA VAL A 1121 -42.28 -1.26 -28.14
C VAL A 1121 -42.02 -1.93 -26.79
N ASN A 1122 -42.30 -3.23 -26.69
CA ASN A 1122 -41.85 -4.06 -25.57
C ASN A 1122 -41.16 -5.30 -26.15
N PRO A 1123 -39.82 -5.36 -26.15
CA PRO A 1123 -39.07 -6.49 -26.72
C PRO A 1123 -39.12 -7.77 -25.87
N GLY A 1124 -39.66 -7.70 -24.64
CA GLY A 1124 -39.45 -8.72 -23.61
C GLY A 1124 -38.02 -8.67 -23.03
N GLY A 1125 -37.70 -9.60 -22.13
CA GLY A 1125 -36.36 -9.68 -21.51
C GLY A 1125 -36.23 -9.08 -20.11
N GLY A 1126 -37.34 -8.64 -19.51
CA GLY A 1126 -37.37 -8.10 -18.15
C GLY A 1126 -37.54 -6.57 -18.13
N PRO A 1127 -37.72 -5.99 -16.94
CA PRO A 1127 -38.01 -4.57 -16.80
C PRO A 1127 -36.78 -3.70 -17.09
N LEU A 1128 -37.08 -2.52 -17.63
CA LEU A 1128 -36.12 -1.46 -17.86
C LEU A 1128 -35.91 -0.71 -16.55
N GLN A 1129 -34.66 -0.38 -16.23
CA GLN A 1129 -34.29 0.43 -15.08
C GLN A 1129 -33.26 1.45 -15.57
N GLY A 1130 -33.64 2.73 -15.56
CA GLY A 1130 -32.84 3.83 -16.08
C GLY A 1130 -33.37 4.41 -17.39
N SER A 1131 -32.57 5.26 -18.02
CA SER A 1131 -32.96 6.14 -19.11
C SER A 1131 -32.78 5.47 -20.47
N VAL A 1132 -33.56 5.95 -21.43
CA VAL A 1132 -33.40 5.59 -22.84
C VAL A 1132 -32.38 6.54 -23.44
N TRP A 1133 -31.36 6.00 -24.09
CA TRP A 1133 -30.38 6.80 -24.83
C TRP A 1133 -30.81 6.93 -26.29
N VAL A 1134 -30.80 8.15 -26.83
CA VAL A 1134 -31.18 8.41 -28.22
C VAL A 1134 -30.00 9.01 -28.96
N ASP A 1135 -29.51 8.29 -29.96
CA ASP A 1135 -28.63 8.85 -30.97
C ASP A 1135 -29.49 9.50 -32.06
N PHE A 1136 -29.76 10.79 -31.86
CA PHE A 1136 -30.58 11.57 -32.79
C PHE A 1136 -29.87 11.85 -34.13
N THR A 1137 -28.55 11.68 -34.20
CA THR A 1137 -27.79 11.84 -35.45
C THR A 1137 -27.95 10.61 -36.35
N ALA A 1138 -27.84 9.41 -35.75
CA ALA A 1138 -28.03 8.15 -36.45
C ALA A 1138 -29.50 7.69 -36.53
N GLY A 1139 -30.40 8.32 -35.77
CA GLY A 1139 -31.81 7.95 -35.69
C GLY A 1139 -32.00 6.61 -34.97
N GLN A 1140 -31.30 6.41 -33.85
CA GLN A 1140 -31.26 5.15 -33.10
C GLN A 1140 -31.59 5.37 -31.62
N VAL A 1141 -32.15 4.35 -30.99
CA VAL A 1141 -32.65 4.36 -29.61
C VAL A 1141 -32.14 3.11 -28.90
N PHE A 1142 -31.51 3.28 -27.74
CA PHE A 1142 -30.88 2.22 -26.96
C PHE A 1142 -31.32 2.23 -25.51
N TRP A 1143 -31.42 1.05 -24.89
CA TRP A 1143 -31.68 0.93 -23.46
C TRP A 1143 -31.18 -0.41 -22.90
N GLY A 1144 -30.92 -0.43 -21.60
CA GLY A 1144 -30.58 -1.63 -20.85
C GLY A 1144 -31.77 -2.21 -20.10
N ASN A 1145 -31.63 -3.43 -19.58
CA ASN A 1145 -32.59 -4.02 -18.67
C ASN A 1145 -31.91 -4.75 -17.49
N GLU A 1146 -32.72 -5.19 -16.54
CA GLU A 1146 -32.27 -5.90 -15.34
C GLU A 1146 -31.66 -7.29 -15.61
N ALA A 1147 -31.91 -7.87 -16.78
CA ALA A 1147 -31.29 -9.12 -17.21
C ALA A 1147 -29.90 -8.93 -17.86
N GLY A 1148 -29.36 -7.71 -17.84
CA GLY A 1148 -28.08 -7.39 -18.47
C GLY A 1148 -28.13 -7.43 -20.00
N GLN A 1149 -29.31 -7.23 -20.60
CA GLN A 1149 -29.47 -7.12 -22.04
C GLN A 1149 -29.50 -5.66 -22.45
N VAL A 1150 -28.90 -5.36 -23.61
CA VAL A 1150 -28.99 -4.04 -24.23
C VAL A 1150 -29.81 -4.16 -25.50
N HIS A 1151 -30.83 -3.33 -25.66
CA HIS A 1151 -31.70 -3.29 -26.82
C HIS A 1151 -31.37 -2.07 -27.68
N GLY A 1152 -31.53 -2.20 -28.99
CA GLY A 1152 -31.24 -1.16 -29.97
C GLY A 1152 -32.27 -1.16 -31.09
N TYR A 1153 -32.89 -0.01 -31.33
CA TYR A 1153 -33.96 0.19 -32.29
C TYR A 1153 -33.71 1.44 -33.13
N SER A 1154 -34.28 1.50 -34.34
CA SER A 1154 -34.41 2.76 -35.06
C SER A 1154 -35.50 3.63 -34.43
N VAL A 1155 -35.43 4.94 -34.63
CA VAL A 1155 -36.50 5.89 -34.22
C VAL A 1155 -37.86 5.58 -34.88
N ALA A 1156 -37.86 4.78 -35.95
CA ALA A 1156 -39.07 4.25 -36.57
C ALA A 1156 -39.60 2.96 -35.93
N GLY A 1157 -39.06 2.52 -34.78
CA GLY A 1157 -39.57 1.36 -34.02
C GLY A 1157 -39.13 -0.01 -34.56
N THR A 1158 -38.08 -0.07 -35.41
CA THR A 1158 -37.56 -1.34 -35.96
C THR A 1158 -36.30 -1.78 -35.22
N PRO A 1159 -36.16 -3.06 -34.80
CA PRO A 1159 -34.94 -3.55 -34.14
C PRO A 1159 -33.69 -3.41 -35.03
N LEU A 1160 -32.54 -3.09 -34.43
CA LEU A 1160 -31.25 -3.03 -35.12
C LEU A 1160 -30.65 -4.45 -35.28
N PRO A 1161 -29.91 -4.75 -36.37
CA PRO A 1161 -29.45 -6.11 -36.69
C PRO A 1161 -28.57 -6.80 -35.64
N GLY A 1162 -27.79 -6.03 -34.86
CA GLY A 1162 -26.89 -6.54 -33.82
C GLY A 1162 -27.52 -6.64 -32.42
N PHE A 1163 -28.83 -6.38 -32.28
CA PHE A 1163 -29.49 -6.25 -30.98
C PHE A 1163 -30.64 -7.26 -30.80
N PRO A 1164 -30.91 -7.70 -29.55
CA PRO A 1164 -30.27 -7.26 -28.31
C PRO A 1164 -28.88 -7.87 -28.08
N LEU A 1165 -28.00 -7.11 -27.43
CA LEU A 1165 -26.78 -7.65 -26.81
C LEU A 1165 -27.20 -8.46 -25.58
N VAL A 1166 -26.97 -9.77 -25.59
CA VAL A 1166 -27.32 -10.64 -24.47
C VAL A 1166 -26.07 -10.90 -23.64
N SER A 1167 -26.04 -10.39 -22.40
CA SER A 1167 -24.89 -10.50 -21.50
C SER A 1167 -23.59 -10.01 -22.18
N PRO A 1168 -23.48 -8.70 -22.50
CA PRO A 1168 -22.38 -8.13 -23.29
C PRO A 1168 -20.99 -8.41 -22.70
N PHE A 1169 -20.90 -8.73 -21.41
CA PHE A 1169 -19.66 -9.06 -20.71
C PHE A 1169 -19.64 -10.45 -20.07
N GLY A 1170 -20.65 -11.28 -20.33
CA GLY A 1170 -20.73 -12.65 -19.82
C GLY A 1170 -21.08 -12.80 -18.33
N ASP A 1171 -21.31 -11.72 -17.61
CA ASP A 1171 -21.59 -11.70 -16.16
C ASP A 1171 -23.09 -11.57 -15.82
N GLY A 1172 -23.94 -11.24 -16.80
CA GLY A 1172 -25.37 -11.02 -16.59
C GLY A 1172 -25.71 -9.80 -15.74
N SER A 1173 -24.74 -8.90 -15.50
CA SER A 1173 -24.93 -7.72 -14.67
C SER A 1173 -25.96 -6.76 -15.29
N PRO A 1174 -26.88 -6.17 -14.50
CA PRO A 1174 -27.85 -5.20 -15.00
C PRO A 1174 -27.19 -4.02 -15.71
N VAL A 1175 -27.87 -3.44 -16.71
CA VAL A 1175 -27.44 -2.20 -17.40
C VAL A 1175 -28.44 -1.10 -17.06
N ARG A 1176 -28.02 -0.14 -16.23
CA ARG A 1176 -28.84 1.00 -15.78
C ARG A 1176 -28.16 2.31 -16.11
N ASP A 1177 -28.81 3.18 -16.90
CA ASP A 1177 -28.36 4.54 -17.23
C ASP A 1177 -26.94 4.70 -17.84
N ALA A 1178 -26.17 3.62 -18.00
CA ALA A 1178 -24.79 3.62 -18.47
C ALA A 1178 -24.68 3.22 -19.94
N LEU A 1179 -25.32 3.98 -20.82
CA LEU A 1179 -25.25 3.81 -22.26
C LEU A 1179 -24.93 5.14 -22.93
N ALA A 1180 -24.00 5.13 -23.89
CA ALA A 1180 -23.70 6.30 -24.69
C ALA A 1180 -23.24 5.89 -26.10
N SER A 1181 -23.95 6.37 -27.13
CA SER A 1181 -23.52 6.25 -28.53
C SER A 1181 -22.59 7.40 -28.88
N ASP A 1182 -21.51 7.13 -29.60
CA ASP A 1182 -20.59 8.15 -30.09
C ASP A 1182 -21.04 8.87 -31.38
N GLY A 1183 -22.17 8.46 -31.96
CA GLY A 1183 -22.67 8.98 -33.24
C GLY A 1183 -21.91 8.48 -34.47
N ALA A 1184 -20.85 7.70 -34.30
CA ALA A 1184 -20.00 7.13 -35.34
C ALA A 1184 -20.18 5.61 -35.52
N GLY A 1185 -21.16 5.02 -34.81
CA GLY A 1185 -21.52 3.61 -34.92
C GLY A 1185 -20.99 2.75 -33.76
N VAL A 1186 -20.52 3.36 -32.68
CA VAL A 1186 -20.09 2.66 -31.47
C VAL A 1186 -21.02 2.99 -30.31
N LEU A 1187 -21.49 1.96 -29.62
CA LEU A 1187 -22.26 2.05 -28.39
C LEU A 1187 -21.38 1.65 -27.21
N TRP A 1188 -21.21 2.55 -26.26
CA TRP A 1188 -20.61 2.25 -24.97
C TRP A 1188 -21.66 1.71 -24.01
N VAL A 1189 -21.31 0.64 -23.32
CA VAL A 1189 -22.16 -0.06 -22.37
C VAL A 1189 -21.42 -0.19 -21.05
N GLY A 1190 -22.00 0.34 -20.00
CA GLY A 1190 -21.61 0.11 -18.62
C GLY A 1190 -22.59 -0.81 -17.89
N THR A 1191 -22.10 -1.62 -16.95
CA THR A 1191 -22.96 -2.47 -16.10
C THR A 1191 -22.93 -2.06 -14.64
N GLN A 1192 -23.93 -2.52 -13.90
CA GLN A 1192 -23.97 -2.44 -12.45
C GLN A 1192 -22.89 -3.33 -11.78
N GLY A 1193 -22.24 -4.22 -12.54
CA GLY A 1193 -21.06 -4.98 -12.11
C GLY A 1193 -19.72 -4.26 -12.30
N GLY A 1194 -19.74 -2.99 -12.72
CA GLY A 1194 -18.52 -2.18 -12.88
C GLY A 1194 -17.75 -2.42 -14.17
N ARG A 1195 -18.36 -3.06 -15.17
CA ARG A 1195 -17.75 -3.26 -16.49
C ARG A 1195 -18.13 -2.16 -17.45
N LEU A 1196 -17.19 -1.70 -18.26
CA LEU A 1196 -17.40 -0.74 -19.34
C LEU A 1196 -16.75 -1.25 -20.63
N GLY A 1197 -17.47 -1.23 -21.74
CA GLY A 1197 -16.91 -1.59 -23.04
C GLY A 1197 -17.67 -0.96 -24.20
N ALA A 1198 -17.01 -0.92 -25.35
CA ALA A 1198 -17.52 -0.34 -26.58
C ALA A 1198 -17.95 -1.46 -27.56
N PHE A 1199 -19.06 -1.27 -28.26
CA PHE A 1199 -19.66 -2.25 -29.17
C PHE A 1199 -20.05 -1.60 -30.50
N ASP A 1200 -19.75 -2.27 -31.61
CA ASP A 1200 -20.18 -1.83 -32.93
C ASP A 1200 -21.70 -2.01 -33.05
N VAL A 1201 -22.41 -0.92 -33.36
CA VAL A 1201 -23.87 -0.89 -33.42
C VAL A 1201 -24.42 -1.77 -34.55
N SER A 1202 -23.66 -1.97 -35.64
CA SER A 1202 -24.13 -2.71 -36.80
C SER A 1202 -24.08 -4.23 -36.62
N THR A 1203 -23.13 -4.71 -35.83
CA THR A 1203 -22.83 -6.14 -35.62
C THR A 1203 -23.08 -6.61 -34.19
N GLY A 1204 -23.06 -5.71 -33.20
CA GLY A 1204 -23.10 -6.03 -31.78
C GLY A 1204 -21.78 -6.59 -31.22
N ASN A 1205 -20.69 -6.57 -31.99
CA ASN A 1205 -19.39 -7.08 -31.56
C ASN A 1205 -18.63 -6.03 -30.73
N PRO A 1206 -17.80 -6.46 -29.75
CA PRO A 1206 -16.96 -5.54 -28.99
C PRO A 1206 -15.88 -4.89 -29.86
N VAL A 1207 -15.59 -3.62 -29.60
CA VAL A 1207 -14.64 -2.76 -30.31
C VAL A 1207 -13.61 -2.24 -29.29
N GLY A 1208 -12.56 -3.02 -29.07
CA GLY A 1208 -11.51 -2.70 -28.09
C GLY A 1208 -11.65 -3.42 -26.74
N PRO A 1209 -10.85 -3.00 -25.73
CA PRO A 1209 -10.80 -3.67 -24.45
C PRO A 1209 -12.06 -3.45 -23.62
N VAL A 1210 -12.35 -4.40 -22.73
CA VAL A 1210 -13.33 -4.23 -21.66
C VAL A 1210 -12.60 -3.72 -20.42
N TYR A 1211 -13.08 -2.63 -19.86
CA TYR A 1211 -12.55 -2.03 -18.65
C TYR A 1211 -13.33 -2.48 -17.43
N ARG A 1212 -12.66 -2.62 -16.29
CA ARG A 1212 -13.29 -2.99 -15.01
C ARG A 1212 -13.05 -1.90 -13.96
N LEU A 1213 -13.99 -0.99 -13.78
CA LEU A 1213 -13.76 0.29 -13.12
C LEU A 1213 -13.94 0.29 -11.59
N GLY A 1214 -13.75 -0.88 -10.96
CA GLY A 1214 -13.83 -1.07 -9.51
C GLY A 1214 -14.65 -2.30 -9.12
N ARG A 1215 -14.39 -2.81 -7.91
CA ARG A 1215 -15.18 -3.90 -7.30
C ARG A 1215 -16.52 -3.35 -6.82
N ASP A 1216 -17.62 -4.01 -7.19
CA ASP A 1216 -19.00 -3.62 -6.83
C ASP A 1216 -19.26 -2.14 -7.11
N ALA A 1217 -18.79 -1.66 -8.26
CA ALA A 1217 -18.90 -0.26 -8.66
C ALA A 1217 -20.01 -0.12 -9.71
N PRO A 1218 -21.31 -0.11 -9.32
CA PRO A 1218 -22.36 0.10 -10.29
C PRO A 1218 -22.15 1.40 -11.05
N LEU A 1219 -22.06 1.29 -12.37
CA LEU A 1219 -21.97 2.45 -13.25
C LEU A 1219 -23.38 3.00 -13.42
N ALA A 1220 -23.65 4.16 -12.81
CA ALA A 1220 -24.95 4.81 -12.80
C ALA A 1220 -25.13 5.86 -13.91
N GLY A 1221 -24.12 6.06 -14.76
CA GLY A 1221 -24.23 6.87 -15.97
C GLY A 1221 -22.90 7.17 -16.65
N LEU A 1222 -22.97 7.47 -17.95
CA LEU A 1222 -21.82 7.79 -18.80
C LEU A 1222 -21.99 9.19 -19.36
N ALA A 1223 -20.96 10.03 -19.22
CA ALA A 1223 -20.88 11.31 -19.91
C ALA A 1223 -19.92 11.20 -21.07
N GLN A 1224 -20.22 11.87 -22.18
CA GLN A 1224 -19.33 11.95 -23.33
C GLN A 1224 -18.99 13.41 -23.60
N ASP A 1225 -17.72 13.72 -23.82
CA ASP A 1225 -17.29 15.02 -24.30
C ASP A 1225 -17.28 15.11 -25.85
N PHE A 1226 -17.10 16.30 -26.42
CA PHE A 1226 -17.07 16.46 -27.88
C PHE A 1226 -15.82 15.90 -28.56
N ARG A 1227 -14.80 15.49 -27.80
CA ARG A 1227 -13.61 14.81 -28.32
C ARG A 1227 -13.80 13.30 -28.37
N GLY A 1228 -14.90 12.80 -27.80
CA GLY A 1228 -15.21 11.38 -27.73
C GLY A 1228 -14.64 10.70 -26.49
N HIS A 1229 -14.16 11.44 -25.49
CA HIS A 1229 -13.80 10.85 -24.21
C HIS A 1229 -15.07 10.50 -23.43
N PHE A 1230 -15.06 9.32 -22.81
CA PHE A 1230 -16.14 8.84 -21.95
C PHE A 1230 -15.73 8.95 -20.50
N GLN A 1231 -16.60 9.55 -19.69
CA GLN A 1231 -16.33 9.87 -18.29
C GLN A 1231 -17.37 9.20 -17.41
N VAL A 1232 -16.92 8.61 -16.31
CA VAL A 1232 -17.79 7.90 -15.37
C VAL A 1232 -17.36 8.15 -13.94
N VAL A 1233 -18.35 8.30 -13.07
CA VAL A 1233 -18.14 8.38 -11.63
C VAL A 1233 -18.42 7.02 -11.01
N THR A 1234 -17.46 6.50 -10.25
CA THR A 1234 -17.63 5.24 -9.52
C THR A 1234 -18.26 5.50 -8.15
N PRO A 1235 -18.99 4.53 -7.58
CA PRO A 1235 -19.59 4.66 -6.25
C PRO A 1235 -18.60 4.83 -5.11
N LYS A 1236 -17.33 4.43 -5.30
CA LYS A 1236 -16.23 4.70 -4.37
C LYS A 1236 -15.66 6.13 -4.52
N GLY A 1237 -16.34 6.95 -5.29
CA GLY A 1237 -16.04 8.36 -5.46
C GLY A 1237 -14.88 8.61 -6.40
N LYS A 1238 -14.71 7.89 -7.51
CA LYS A 1238 -13.65 8.17 -8.49
C LYS A 1238 -14.24 8.70 -9.80
N LEU A 1239 -13.65 9.72 -10.41
CA LEU A 1239 -13.89 10.04 -11.82
C LEU A 1239 -12.89 9.26 -12.67
N ILE A 1240 -13.38 8.46 -13.61
CA ILE A 1240 -12.58 7.76 -14.61
C ILE A 1240 -12.90 8.33 -15.98
N VAL A 1241 -11.87 8.61 -16.77
CA VAL A 1241 -11.98 8.99 -18.18
C VAL A 1241 -11.35 7.89 -19.05
N VAL A 1242 -12.06 7.54 -20.11
CA VAL A 1242 -11.69 6.53 -21.09
C VAL A 1242 -11.66 7.18 -22.47
N ASP A 1243 -10.59 6.96 -23.22
CA ASP A 1243 -10.50 7.43 -24.59
C ASP A 1243 -11.40 6.63 -25.53
N ALA A 1244 -11.91 7.29 -26.58
CA ALA A 1244 -12.54 6.58 -27.69
C ALA A 1244 -11.55 5.58 -28.31
N PRO A 1245 -12.00 4.36 -28.70
CA PRO A 1245 -11.19 3.47 -29.51
C PRO A 1245 -10.78 4.18 -30.80
N ALA A 1246 -9.49 4.10 -31.14
CA ALA A 1246 -8.92 4.81 -32.29
C ALA A 1246 -9.42 4.25 -33.65
N ASP A 1247 -10.02 3.05 -33.66
CA ASP A 1247 -10.62 2.41 -34.83
C ASP A 1247 -11.94 1.73 -34.43
N PRO A 1248 -13.08 2.09 -35.05
CA PRO A 1248 -14.38 1.45 -34.79
C PRO A 1248 -14.50 0.05 -35.43
N THR A 1249 -13.48 -0.44 -36.14
CA THR A 1249 -13.48 -1.78 -36.75
C THR A 1249 -12.76 -2.83 -35.88
N PRO A 1250 -13.27 -4.09 -35.81
CA PRO A 1250 -12.71 -5.15 -34.96
C PRO A 1250 -11.25 -5.53 -35.21
#